data_AF-A0A072TDJ7-F1
#
_entry.id   AF-A0A072TDJ7-F1
#
_cell.length_a   1.000
_cell.length_b   1.000
_cell.length_c   1.000
_cell.angle_alpha   90.00
_cell.angle_beta   90.00
_cell.angle_gamma   90.00
#
_symmetry.space_group_name_H-M   'P 1'
#
loop_
_entity.id
_entity.type
_entity.pdbx_description
1 polymer ?
#
loop_
_entity_poly.entity_id
_entity_poly.type
_entity_poly.pdbx_seq_one_letter_code
_entity_poly.pdbx_strand_id
1 'polypeptide(L)'
;MCERSLAAASAAPEPLAPEFAVYADTSHSPDPSPLAVLEQLLASHRRAVLIIDNCGSQLHNQLTARCKGSDRVSLLTIEYDIREDLPLETNVFQLEAASPELINKVIEQQFPHISEVNARTITAFADGNSRVAIALANTMDCNDSLAGLTDRELFNRLFWLGKEVQHELKIAAEACALVYSFDGEDLEGELAQLAVLTGEPVLALYRHVSELQTRGLAQRRGRWRAVLPHAIANTLAQQALEAIPYEFINQNLVLGQERLLRSFSRRLGYLHRSVKAVTIVREWLSPSGLLGDLASLSPLYIDVLANVAPVDPAAALEAIKRGVDGPRSAEVLAPSNISRARIVRLVRSIAYEKEFFDDCLSVLLAFAYAEPEDNKIDATRPLISSLFGVYLSGTHATTQQRVDWIRRAIKSDDIRTQAIGFDALATALKCDFFSSFYDFEFGARVRDYGAHPHGDALREWFETFIKLVAEFAGQGDLLAERARNLLAQNFRSLWTFAGMADALEDATVPLLDSGWERGWLAIRQTIRFDGDSLSADMLARLSQLEERARPKTLVGRVKAVVLNGHSADVDFADGESDSNGYDVAEQTARELGELVAVDDVAFATLLPLVVTNKQGRQAMFGAGLAIKTNSLRGCWAALVEAFESTPADQRNVQVLRGFLQTVFERDRAVFEQILDEAMERASLAQWVPVLLLSGPLDDRGCLRLLASMDNPAVPAWVFSYLSFGRATEPIESDRLAQLLQRLSIKPDGVGVAIDILYMYIHGNSNPLGGRLTDVARNLIANAPFDKNNHRLDHELARLIEKFLVGTDAESVARKVLPELAEALEKFTVSRHDLPETLAALFKVQPRIALDSMVGDGPDADDAYFRRRALAGGRRSSALASIPIEALLKWCREGPSDRWRHVAPLVPAFESSEEQGVPRWSKQVLALLEQSPLPIQVAELVADLIIPTSWSGSRAEIIRRRLPLLDHLAEVLGTDHIDEIARWRRNMMQIIEREAHRELIEYQARDE
;
A
#
# COMPACT_ATOMS: atom_id res chain seq x y z
N MET A 1 -53.69 7.36 2.04
CA MET A 1 -53.59 6.35 0.97
C MET A 1 -52.13 5.93 0.90
N CYS A 2 -51.71 4.97 1.73
CA CYS A 2 -50.40 4.34 1.66
C CYS A 2 -50.64 2.93 1.15
N GLU A 3 -50.61 2.75 -0.17
CA GLU A 3 -50.64 1.42 -0.76
C GLU A 3 -49.25 0.80 -0.67
N ARG A 4 -49.22 -0.41 -0.10
CA ARG A 4 -48.08 -1.32 -0.02
C ARG A 4 -47.51 -1.56 -1.42
N SER A 5 -46.38 -0.96 -1.76
CA SER A 5 -45.56 -1.36 -2.92
C SER A 5 -44.43 -2.30 -2.45
N LEU A 6 -44.79 -3.49 -1.99
CA LEU A 6 -43.87 -4.61 -1.81
C LEU A 6 -44.37 -5.77 -2.66
N ALA A 7 -44.28 -5.59 -3.98
CA ALA A 7 -44.45 -6.66 -4.95
C ALA A 7 -43.66 -6.28 -6.20
N ALA A 8 -42.33 -6.38 -6.12
CA ALA A 8 -41.51 -6.36 -7.31
C ALA A 8 -41.76 -7.69 -8.05
N ALA A 9 -42.49 -7.63 -9.16
CA ALA A 9 -42.63 -8.74 -10.11
C ALA A 9 -41.26 -9.23 -10.69
N SER A 10 -40.15 -8.58 -10.32
CA SER A 10 -38.79 -8.94 -10.71
C SER A 10 -38.04 -9.82 -9.70
N ALA A 11 -38.62 -10.15 -8.54
CA ALA A 11 -37.89 -10.85 -7.47
C ALA A 11 -37.79 -12.37 -7.66
N ALA A 12 -38.67 -12.99 -8.45
CA ALA A 12 -38.64 -14.42 -8.75
C ALA A 12 -39.12 -14.67 -10.19
N PRO A 13 -38.42 -15.50 -10.99
CA PRO A 13 -38.79 -15.77 -12.38
C PRO A 13 -40.16 -16.47 -12.54
N GLU A 14 -40.69 -17.08 -11.48
CA GLU A 14 -42.01 -17.71 -11.44
C GLU A 14 -42.72 -17.46 -10.08
N PRO A 15 -43.47 -16.37 -9.90
CA PRO A 15 -44.19 -16.11 -8.66
C PRO A 15 -45.40 -17.05 -8.48
N LEU A 16 -45.74 -17.36 -7.22
CA LEU A 16 -46.98 -18.08 -6.88
C LEU A 16 -48.21 -17.30 -7.39
N ALA A 17 -49.13 -18.00 -8.06
CA ALA A 17 -50.40 -17.44 -8.52
C ALA A 17 -51.23 -16.93 -7.31
N PRO A 18 -51.50 -15.61 -7.19
CA PRO A 18 -52.18 -15.02 -6.05
C PRO A 18 -53.57 -15.61 -5.79
N GLU A 19 -54.25 -16.08 -6.83
CA GLU A 19 -55.58 -16.68 -6.77
C GLU A 19 -55.66 -17.99 -5.98
N PHE A 20 -54.52 -18.64 -5.71
CA PHE A 20 -54.46 -19.85 -4.90
C PHE A 20 -54.11 -19.57 -3.43
N ALA A 21 -53.61 -18.38 -3.09
CA ALA A 21 -53.12 -18.09 -1.75
C ALA A 21 -54.25 -17.71 -0.78
N VAL A 22 -54.26 -18.34 0.40
CA VAL A 22 -55.12 -17.99 1.54
C VAL A 22 -54.22 -17.69 2.72
N TYR A 23 -54.21 -16.44 3.21
CA TYR A 23 -53.31 -15.99 4.28
C TYR A 23 -54.07 -15.76 5.58
N ALA A 24 -53.47 -16.18 6.71
CA ALA A 24 -53.92 -15.83 8.05
C ALA A 24 -52.72 -15.59 8.97
N ASP A 25 -52.85 -14.61 9.87
CA ASP A 25 -51.87 -14.33 10.93
C ASP A 25 -52.51 -14.70 12.29
N THR A 26 -51.93 -15.66 12.99
CA THR A 26 -52.47 -16.16 14.26
C THR A 26 -52.43 -15.11 15.37
N SER A 27 -51.52 -14.14 15.29
CA SER A 27 -51.36 -13.09 16.29
C SER A 27 -52.63 -12.22 16.42
N HIS A 28 -53.43 -12.17 15.35
CA HIS A 28 -54.70 -11.45 15.28
C HIS A 28 -55.92 -12.31 15.66
N SER A 29 -55.73 -13.54 16.16
CA SER A 29 -56.81 -14.45 16.58
C SER A 29 -57.90 -14.64 15.50
N PRO A 30 -57.55 -15.16 14.31
CA PRO A 30 -58.46 -15.23 13.17
C PRO A 30 -59.66 -16.17 13.40
N ASP A 31 -60.83 -15.76 12.87
CA ASP A 31 -62.09 -16.51 12.87
C ASP A 31 -62.67 -16.55 11.45
N PRO A 32 -62.86 -17.73 10.82
CA PRO A 32 -62.61 -19.07 11.34
C PRO A 32 -61.12 -19.38 11.59
N SER A 33 -60.85 -20.32 12.51
CA SER A 33 -59.48 -20.71 12.86
C SER A 33 -58.72 -21.32 11.67
N PRO A 34 -57.37 -21.27 11.65
CA PRO A 34 -56.57 -21.85 10.57
C PRO A 34 -56.90 -23.33 10.27
N LEU A 35 -57.22 -24.10 11.30
CA LEU A 35 -57.65 -25.50 11.18
C LEU A 35 -59.00 -25.62 10.45
N ALA A 36 -59.98 -24.79 10.81
CA ALA A 36 -61.29 -24.79 10.15
C ALA A 36 -61.18 -24.36 8.68
N VAL A 37 -60.34 -23.36 8.40
CA VAL A 37 -60.02 -22.94 7.02
C VAL A 37 -59.41 -24.10 6.22
N LEU A 38 -58.41 -24.79 6.79
CA LEU A 38 -57.79 -25.95 6.14
C LEU A 38 -58.81 -27.07 5.85
N GLU A 39 -59.66 -27.42 6.81
CA GLU A 39 -60.70 -28.45 6.61
C GLU A 39 -61.67 -28.08 5.49
N GLN A 40 -62.07 -26.80 5.41
CA GLN A 40 -62.94 -26.32 4.34
C GLN A 40 -62.25 -26.35 2.97
N LEU A 41 -60.96 -25.98 2.91
CA LEU A 41 -60.18 -26.04 1.68
C LEU A 41 -60.03 -27.49 1.19
N LEU A 42 -59.74 -28.43 2.07
CA LEU A 42 -59.66 -29.86 1.75
C LEU A 42 -61.01 -30.40 1.24
N ALA A 43 -62.12 -30.05 1.89
CA ALA A 43 -63.46 -30.47 1.46
C ALA A 43 -63.88 -29.87 0.11
N SER A 44 -63.36 -28.69 -0.25
CA SER A 44 -63.70 -28.01 -1.51
C SER A 44 -63.08 -28.67 -2.75
N HIS A 45 -62.08 -29.55 -2.58
CA HIS A 45 -61.28 -30.14 -3.66
C HIS A 45 -60.69 -29.11 -4.65
N ARG A 46 -60.46 -27.85 -4.24
CA ARG A 46 -59.81 -26.84 -5.07
C ARG A 46 -58.31 -26.76 -4.79
N ARG A 47 -57.55 -26.32 -5.79
CA ARG A 47 -56.14 -26.01 -5.59
C ARG A 47 -56.02 -24.76 -4.71
N ALA A 48 -55.26 -24.84 -3.62
CA ALA A 48 -55.04 -23.71 -2.71
C ALA A 48 -53.67 -23.83 -2.02
N VAL A 49 -53.13 -22.71 -1.58
CA VAL A 49 -51.92 -22.59 -0.75
C VAL A 49 -52.30 -21.84 0.51
N LEU A 50 -52.40 -22.54 1.63
CA LEU A 50 -52.69 -21.95 2.93
C LEU A 50 -51.39 -21.45 3.56
N ILE A 51 -51.32 -20.15 3.82
CA ILE A 51 -50.16 -19.47 4.40
C ILE A 51 -50.54 -19.01 5.81
N ILE A 52 -49.90 -19.57 6.84
CA ILE A 52 -50.15 -19.22 8.24
C ILE A 52 -48.91 -18.55 8.83
N ASP A 53 -49.05 -17.27 9.17
CA ASP A 53 -48.02 -16.47 9.83
C ASP A 53 -48.12 -16.59 11.36
N ASN A 54 -46.99 -16.46 12.06
CA ASN A 54 -46.85 -16.71 13.50
C ASN A 54 -47.40 -18.10 13.93
N CYS A 55 -47.07 -19.13 13.16
CA CYS A 55 -47.61 -20.47 13.36
C CYS A 55 -46.74 -21.30 14.32
N GLY A 56 -47.04 -21.23 15.62
CA GLY A 56 -46.33 -22.01 16.64
C GLY A 56 -46.33 -23.53 16.36
N SER A 57 -45.30 -24.23 16.87
CA SER A 57 -45.04 -25.65 16.58
C SER A 57 -46.23 -26.58 16.80
N GLN A 58 -47.03 -26.34 17.85
CA GLN A 58 -48.22 -27.14 18.13
C GLN A 58 -49.29 -27.00 17.03
N LEU A 59 -49.55 -25.77 16.57
CA LEU A 59 -50.51 -25.50 15.50
C LEU A 59 -49.99 -26.01 14.16
N HIS A 60 -48.70 -25.82 13.89
CA HIS A 60 -48.03 -26.37 12.71
C HIS A 60 -48.24 -27.89 12.63
N ASN A 61 -47.95 -28.63 13.71
CA ASN A 61 -48.12 -30.08 13.75
C ASN A 61 -49.57 -30.52 13.50
N GLN A 62 -50.55 -29.77 14.03
CA GLN A 62 -51.97 -30.04 13.79
C GLN A 62 -52.36 -29.82 12.32
N LEU A 63 -51.91 -28.70 11.73
CA LEU A 63 -52.18 -28.38 10.32
C LEU A 63 -51.51 -29.38 9.37
N THR A 64 -50.23 -29.69 9.60
CA THR A 64 -49.47 -30.65 8.79
C THR A 64 -50.11 -32.04 8.84
N ALA A 65 -50.48 -32.53 10.03
CA ALA A 65 -51.15 -33.82 10.17
C ALA A 65 -52.48 -33.90 9.41
N ARG A 66 -53.21 -32.77 9.31
CA ARG A 66 -54.49 -32.69 8.60
C ARG A 66 -54.34 -32.50 7.09
N CYS A 67 -53.27 -31.83 6.66
CA CYS A 67 -52.95 -31.59 5.25
C CYS A 67 -52.28 -32.81 4.58
N LYS A 68 -51.82 -33.78 5.38
CA LYS A 68 -51.11 -34.98 4.92
C LYS A 68 -51.93 -35.78 3.90
N GLY A 69 -51.34 -36.02 2.73
CA GLY A 69 -51.96 -36.78 1.63
C GLY A 69 -52.83 -35.96 0.67
N SER A 70 -52.94 -34.64 0.85
CA SER A 70 -53.57 -33.75 -0.12
C SER A 70 -52.69 -33.53 -1.35
N ASP A 71 -53.29 -33.64 -2.55
CA ASP A 71 -52.66 -33.31 -3.84
C ASP A 71 -53.00 -31.90 -4.34
N ARG A 72 -53.92 -31.20 -3.65
CA ARG A 72 -54.48 -29.90 -4.08
C ARG A 72 -54.23 -28.75 -3.12
N VAL A 73 -54.03 -29.03 -1.83
CA VAL A 73 -53.76 -27.98 -0.82
C VAL A 73 -52.31 -28.07 -0.39
N SER A 74 -51.58 -26.97 -0.56
CA SER A 74 -50.22 -26.82 -0.01
C SER A 74 -50.27 -25.96 1.24
N LEU A 75 -49.41 -26.26 2.22
CA LEU A 75 -49.31 -25.52 3.48
C LEU A 75 -47.94 -24.83 3.56
N LEU A 76 -47.95 -23.54 3.87
CA LEU A 76 -46.76 -22.76 4.20
C LEU A 76 -46.98 -22.13 5.58
N THR A 77 -46.12 -22.45 6.54
CA THR A 77 -46.16 -21.86 7.88
C THR A 77 -44.92 -21.03 8.13
N ILE A 78 -45.08 -19.87 8.76
CA ILE A 78 -43.98 -18.95 9.08
C ILE A 78 -43.95 -18.79 10.60
N GLU A 79 -42.78 -18.95 11.20
CA GLU A 79 -42.56 -18.83 12.64
C GLU A 79 -41.13 -18.34 12.88
N TYR A 80 -40.93 -17.54 13.93
CA TYR A 80 -39.63 -16.98 14.32
C TYR A 80 -38.85 -17.90 15.26
N ASP A 81 -39.53 -18.72 16.07
CA ASP A 81 -38.94 -19.66 17.03
C ASP A 81 -39.15 -21.12 16.58
N ILE A 82 -38.41 -21.52 15.53
CA ILE A 82 -38.38 -22.91 15.05
C ILE A 82 -37.38 -23.67 15.92
N ARG A 83 -37.89 -24.49 16.86
CA ARG A 83 -37.06 -25.35 17.72
C ARG A 83 -36.36 -26.45 16.91
N GLU A 84 -35.24 -26.97 17.43
CA GLU A 84 -34.39 -28.00 16.78
C GLU A 84 -35.13 -29.31 16.42
N ASP A 85 -36.27 -29.60 17.07
CA ASP A 85 -37.15 -30.74 16.74
C ASP A 85 -37.94 -30.46 15.44
N LEU A 86 -37.24 -30.54 14.30
CA LEU A 86 -37.83 -30.41 12.97
C LEU A 86 -38.76 -31.62 12.67
N PRO A 87 -40.03 -31.41 12.28
CA PRO A 87 -40.91 -32.51 11.91
C PRO A 87 -40.38 -33.23 10.66
N LEU A 88 -40.21 -34.55 10.74
CA LEU A 88 -39.66 -35.41 9.67
C LEU A 88 -40.42 -35.34 8.32
N GLU A 89 -41.63 -34.79 8.32
CA GLU A 89 -42.57 -34.82 7.18
C GLU A 89 -42.75 -33.45 6.49
N THR A 90 -41.99 -32.42 6.88
CA THR A 90 -42.07 -31.06 6.34
C THR A 90 -40.72 -30.56 5.84
N ASN A 91 -40.72 -29.90 4.69
CA ASN A 91 -39.55 -29.15 4.22
C ASN A 91 -39.47 -27.83 5.01
N VAL A 92 -38.49 -27.73 5.90
CA VAL A 92 -38.27 -26.52 6.71
C VAL A 92 -37.11 -25.73 6.10
N PHE A 93 -37.33 -24.45 5.86
CA PHE A 93 -36.32 -23.51 5.39
C PHE A 93 -36.02 -22.53 6.51
N GLN A 94 -34.82 -22.61 7.09
CA GLN A 94 -34.35 -21.65 8.08
C GLN A 94 -33.62 -20.52 7.35
N LEU A 95 -34.09 -19.28 7.55
CA LEU A 95 -33.39 -18.11 7.06
C LEU A 95 -32.36 -17.68 8.09
N GLU A 96 -31.08 -17.85 7.76
CA GLU A 96 -29.96 -17.38 8.57
C GLU A 96 -29.63 -15.91 8.29
N ALA A 97 -28.76 -15.33 9.12
CA ALA A 97 -28.23 -13.99 8.90
C ALA A 97 -27.56 -13.89 7.52
N ALA A 98 -27.84 -12.82 6.79
CA ALA A 98 -27.24 -12.58 5.48
C ALA A 98 -25.74 -12.25 5.63
N SER A 99 -24.96 -12.51 4.58
CA SER A 99 -23.55 -12.12 4.59
C SER A 99 -23.41 -10.59 4.60
N PRO A 100 -22.34 -10.05 5.21
CA PRO A 100 -22.07 -8.60 5.18
C PRO A 100 -22.08 -8.03 3.76
N GLU A 101 -21.52 -8.74 2.78
CA GLU A 101 -21.45 -8.29 1.39
C GLU A 101 -22.85 -8.19 0.75
N LEU A 102 -23.76 -9.10 1.11
CA LEU A 102 -25.13 -9.05 0.64
C LEU A 102 -25.88 -7.87 1.26
N ILE A 103 -25.76 -7.67 2.58
CA ILE A 103 -26.36 -6.52 3.27
C ILE A 103 -25.83 -5.20 2.70
N ASN A 104 -24.51 -5.06 2.53
CA ASN A 104 -23.91 -3.86 1.98
C ASN A 104 -24.45 -3.55 0.58
N LYS A 105 -24.52 -4.56 -0.32
CA LYS A 105 -25.10 -4.40 -1.66
C LYS A 105 -26.59 -4.01 -1.61
N VAL A 106 -27.35 -4.59 -0.68
CA VAL A 106 -28.77 -4.23 -0.50
C VAL A 106 -28.91 -2.77 -0.09
N ILE A 107 -28.07 -2.28 0.82
CA ILE A 107 -28.08 -0.88 1.25
C ILE A 107 -27.66 0.05 0.11
N GLU A 108 -26.56 -0.24 -0.59
CA GLU A 108 -26.10 0.56 -1.74
C GLU A 108 -27.16 0.65 -2.85
N GLN A 109 -27.88 -0.45 -3.11
CA GLN A 109 -28.93 -0.47 -4.14
C GLN A 109 -30.21 0.25 -3.72
N GLN A 110 -30.66 0.07 -2.48
CA GLN A 110 -31.92 0.66 -2.01
C GLN A 110 -31.79 2.11 -1.53
N PHE A 111 -30.60 2.50 -1.08
CA PHE A 111 -30.31 3.83 -0.53
C PHE A 111 -29.08 4.46 -1.21
N PRO A 112 -29.16 4.85 -2.50
CA PRO A 112 -28.02 5.38 -3.25
C PRO A 112 -27.42 6.69 -2.71
N HIS A 113 -28.12 7.36 -1.79
CA HIS A 113 -27.65 8.58 -1.12
C HIS A 113 -26.75 8.30 0.09
N ILE A 114 -26.68 7.05 0.58
CA ILE A 114 -25.82 6.66 1.70
C ILE A 114 -24.39 6.44 1.17
N SER A 115 -23.41 7.05 1.84
CA SER A 115 -21.99 6.88 1.50
C SER A 115 -21.53 5.43 1.72
N GLU A 116 -20.51 4.99 0.97
CA GLU A 116 -19.92 3.65 1.15
C GLU A 116 -19.41 3.44 2.59
N VAL A 117 -18.87 4.49 3.22
CA VAL A 117 -18.42 4.45 4.62
C VAL A 117 -19.60 4.11 5.55
N ASN A 118 -20.73 4.79 5.40
CA ASN A 118 -21.92 4.53 6.22
C ASN A 118 -22.59 3.20 5.89
N ALA A 119 -22.59 2.78 4.62
CA ALA A 119 -23.16 1.49 4.21
C ALA A 119 -22.42 0.32 4.89
N ARG A 120 -21.09 0.40 4.96
CA ARG A 120 -20.26 -0.55 5.72
C ARG A 120 -20.55 -0.50 7.21
N THR A 121 -20.62 0.70 7.82
CA THR A 121 -20.97 0.83 9.23
C THR A 121 -22.38 0.28 9.55
N ILE A 122 -23.37 0.52 8.70
CA ILE A 122 -24.72 -0.06 8.84
C ILE A 122 -24.68 -1.58 8.74
N THR A 123 -23.92 -2.10 7.77
CA THR A 123 -23.74 -3.54 7.57
C THR A 123 -23.14 -4.20 8.81
N ALA A 124 -22.05 -3.63 9.33
CA ALA A 124 -21.43 -4.02 10.58
C ALA A 124 -22.41 -4.00 11.75
N PHE A 125 -23.20 -2.93 11.86
CA PHE A 125 -24.11 -2.75 12.99
C PHE A 125 -25.33 -3.65 12.95
N ALA A 126 -25.74 -4.05 11.75
CA ALA A 126 -26.86 -4.95 11.51
C ALA A 126 -26.49 -6.42 11.63
N ASP A 127 -25.20 -6.76 11.47
CA ASP A 127 -24.65 -8.10 11.68
C ASP A 127 -25.48 -9.19 10.96
N GLY A 128 -25.73 -8.95 9.67
CA GLY A 128 -26.49 -9.84 8.79
C GLY A 128 -28.02 -9.77 8.90
N ASN A 129 -28.57 -8.93 9.80
CA ASN A 129 -30.01 -8.72 9.91
C ASN A 129 -30.49 -7.61 8.95
N SER A 130 -31.09 -8.00 7.83
CA SER A 130 -31.56 -7.07 6.79
C SER A 130 -32.62 -6.08 7.28
N ARG A 131 -33.51 -6.48 8.21
CA ARG A 131 -34.53 -5.57 8.77
C ARG A 131 -33.88 -4.49 9.63
N VAL A 132 -32.86 -4.86 10.42
CA VAL A 132 -32.06 -3.90 11.22
C VAL A 132 -31.28 -2.98 10.29
N ALA A 133 -30.63 -3.51 9.25
CA ALA A 133 -29.87 -2.70 8.29
C ALA A 133 -30.76 -1.66 7.59
N ILE A 134 -31.92 -2.08 7.10
CA ILE A 134 -32.91 -1.21 6.45
C ILE A 134 -33.48 -0.19 7.45
N ALA A 135 -33.73 -0.59 8.71
CA ALA A 135 -34.20 0.33 9.73
C ALA A 135 -33.16 1.42 10.03
N LEU A 136 -31.87 1.08 10.15
CA LEU A 136 -30.79 2.05 10.33
C LEU A 136 -30.68 2.99 9.13
N ALA A 137 -30.66 2.45 7.90
CA ALA A 137 -30.60 3.25 6.68
C ALA A 137 -31.76 4.26 6.56
N ASN A 138 -32.99 3.84 6.84
CA ASN A 138 -34.16 4.73 6.86
C ASN A 138 -34.08 5.85 7.90
N THR A 139 -33.27 5.69 8.97
CA THR A 139 -33.14 6.74 9.99
C THR A 139 -32.13 7.83 9.62
N MET A 140 -31.25 7.61 8.64
CA MET A 140 -30.20 8.58 8.25
C MET A 140 -30.76 9.88 7.68
N ASP A 141 -31.84 9.83 6.89
CA ASP A 141 -32.49 11.03 6.32
C ASP A 141 -32.99 12.02 7.39
N CYS A 142 -33.12 11.56 8.63
CA CYS A 142 -33.62 12.36 9.75
C CYS A 142 -32.59 12.51 10.90
N ASN A 143 -31.44 11.81 10.87
CA ASN A 143 -30.52 11.71 12.01
C ASN A 143 -29.04 11.54 11.63
N ASP A 144 -28.16 12.37 12.24
CA ASP A 144 -26.69 12.24 12.17
C ASP A 144 -26.08 11.04 12.93
N SER A 145 -26.83 9.96 13.14
CA SER A 145 -26.41 8.84 13.99
C SER A 145 -26.81 7.49 13.45
N LEU A 146 -25.86 6.56 13.45
CA LEU A 146 -26.06 5.14 13.11
C LEU A 146 -26.21 4.27 14.37
N ALA A 147 -26.27 4.89 15.56
CA ALA A 147 -26.02 4.20 16.82
C ALA A 147 -27.04 3.12 17.19
N GLY A 148 -28.32 3.21 16.83
CA GLY A 148 -29.28 2.25 17.37
C GLY A 148 -30.64 2.22 16.69
N LEU A 149 -31.37 1.16 17.03
CA LEU A 149 -32.68 0.87 16.46
C LEU A 149 -33.77 1.67 17.19
N THR A 150 -34.51 2.51 16.46
CA THR A 150 -35.53 3.41 17.01
C THR A 150 -36.93 2.81 17.08
N ASP A 151 -37.17 1.70 16.37
CA ASP A 151 -38.45 0.98 16.39
C ASP A 151 -38.63 0.22 17.71
N ARG A 152 -39.39 0.84 18.63
CA ARG A 152 -39.69 0.29 19.96
C ARG A 152 -40.47 -1.01 19.92
N GLU A 153 -41.32 -1.21 18.92
CA GLU A 153 -42.13 -2.42 18.83
C GLU A 153 -41.25 -3.60 18.38
N LEU A 154 -40.42 -3.38 17.37
CA LEU A 154 -39.42 -4.36 16.92
C LEU A 154 -38.41 -4.70 18.02
N PHE A 155 -37.93 -3.69 18.76
CA PHE A 155 -36.97 -3.88 19.85
C PHE A 155 -37.57 -4.64 21.04
N ASN A 156 -38.77 -4.28 21.49
CA ASN A 156 -39.37 -4.91 22.67
C ASN A 156 -39.67 -6.40 22.44
N ARG A 157 -40.04 -6.79 21.21
CA ARG A 157 -40.35 -8.18 20.85
C ARG A 157 -39.16 -9.14 21.07
N LEU A 158 -37.92 -8.65 21.10
CA LEU A 158 -36.73 -9.46 21.34
C LEU A 158 -36.72 -10.15 22.72
N PHE A 159 -37.45 -9.59 23.70
CA PHE A 159 -37.46 -10.08 25.08
C PHE A 159 -38.78 -10.77 25.47
N TRP A 160 -39.63 -11.12 24.49
CA TRP A 160 -40.90 -11.80 24.74
C TRP A 160 -40.72 -13.31 24.72
N LEU A 161 -41.47 -14.02 25.57
CA LEU A 161 -41.71 -15.46 25.45
C LEU A 161 -43.23 -15.68 25.40
N GLY A 162 -43.77 -15.94 24.22
CA GLY A 162 -45.22 -15.92 24.00
C GLY A 162 -45.78 -14.49 24.15
N LYS A 163 -46.59 -14.24 25.18
CA LYS A 163 -47.18 -12.92 25.49
C LYS A 163 -46.57 -12.21 26.71
N GLU A 164 -45.59 -12.81 27.38
CA GLU A 164 -44.95 -12.24 28.58
C GLU A 164 -43.53 -11.74 28.29
N VAL A 165 -43.18 -10.59 28.86
CA VAL A 165 -41.84 -9.98 28.77
C VAL A 165 -40.94 -10.57 29.84
N GLN A 166 -39.78 -11.08 29.47
CA GLN A 166 -38.79 -11.59 30.43
C GLN A 166 -37.92 -10.43 30.95
N HIS A 167 -38.30 -9.89 32.10
CA HIS A 167 -37.68 -8.68 32.64
C HIS A 167 -36.23 -8.89 33.07
N GLU A 168 -35.95 -10.01 33.74
CA GLU A 168 -34.61 -10.40 34.22
C GLU A 168 -33.64 -10.59 33.05
N LEU A 169 -34.12 -11.24 31.96
CA LEU A 169 -33.33 -11.41 30.74
C LEU A 169 -32.98 -10.08 30.09
N LYS A 170 -33.90 -9.10 30.13
CA LYS A 170 -33.65 -7.75 29.62
C LYS A 170 -32.60 -7.02 30.46
N ILE A 171 -32.68 -7.08 31.80
CA ILE A 171 -31.70 -6.47 32.71
C ILE A 171 -30.31 -7.07 32.47
N ALA A 172 -30.22 -8.40 32.33
CA ALA A 172 -28.98 -9.07 31.98
C ALA A 172 -28.41 -8.58 30.63
N ALA A 173 -29.25 -8.43 29.61
CA ALA A 173 -28.85 -7.91 28.31
C ALA A 173 -28.37 -6.45 28.37
N GLU A 174 -29.06 -5.59 29.14
CA GLU A 174 -28.67 -4.19 29.40
C GLU A 174 -27.28 -4.10 30.03
N ALA A 175 -27.03 -4.84 31.11
CA ALA A 175 -25.73 -4.87 31.77
C ALA A 175 -24.62 -5.41 30.87
N CYS A 176 -24.85 -6.53 30.19
CA CYS A 176 -23.88 -7.12 29.25
C CYS A 176 -23.62 -6.21 28.04
N ALA A 177 -24.59 -5.42 27.60
CA ALA A 177 -24.46 -4.52 26.46
C ALA A 177 -23.64 -3.26 26.78
N LEU A 178 -23.46 -2.89 28.06
CA LEU A 178 -22.58 -1.77 28.45
C LEU A 178 -21.16 -1.93 27.91
N VAL A 179 -20.71 -3.15 27.67
CA VAL A 179 -19.39 -3.44 27.11
C VAL A 179 -19.50 -3.95 25.67
N TYR A 180 -18.43 -3.78 24.89
CA TYR A 180 -18.37 -4.26 23.51
C TYR A 180 -18.36 -5.80 23.45
N SER A 181 -17.53 -6.42 24.28
CA SER A 181 -17.48 -7.85 24.56
C SER A 181 -16.97 -8.14 25.97
N PHE A 182 -17.18 -9.35 26.48
CA PHE A 182 -16.72 -9.82 27.79
C PHE A 182 -16.31 -11.30 27.79
N ASP A 183 -15.48 -11.73 28.75
CA ASP A 183 -15.24 -13.15 29.05
C ASP A 183 -16.49 -13.75 29.70
N GLY A 184 -17.13 -14.70 29.01
CA GLY A 184 -18.33 -15.37 29.50
C GLY A 184 -18.07 -16.72 30.17
N GLU A 185 -16.82 -17.17 30.26
CA GLU A 185 -16.45 -18.47 30.83
C GLU A 185 -15.79 -18.32 32.21
N ASP A 186 -15.10 -17.21 32.46
CA ASP A 186 -14.51 -16.90 33.77
C ASP A 186 -15.56 -16.37 34.77
N LEU A 187 -15.98 -17.25 35.69
CA LEU A 187 -16.98 -16.96 36.72
C LEU A 187 -16.48 -16.03 37.84
N GLU A 188 -15.16 -15.77 37.92
CA GLU A 188 -14.57 -14.84 38.88
C GLU A 188 -14.07 -13.54 38.21
N GLY A 189 -14.13 -13.49 36.87
CA GLY A 189 -13.62 -12.41 36.03
C GLY A 189 -14.68 -11.40 35.58
N GLU A 190 -14.66 -11.06 34.29
CA GLU A 190 -15.51 -10.01 33.70
C GLU A 190 -17.01 -10.31 33.88
N LEU A 191 -17.42 -11.58 33.77
CA LEU A 191 -18.82 -11.98 34.00
C LEU A 191 -19.28 -11.68 35.43
N ALA A 192 -18.41 -11.85 36.43
CA ALA A 192 -18.74 -11.53 37.82
C ALA A 192 -18.96 -10.02 38.01
N GLN A 193 -18.13 -9.19 37.38
CA GLN A 193 -18.26 -7.74 37.42
C GLN A 193 -19.56 -7.26 36.76
N LEU A 194 -19.97 -7.90 35.66
CA LEU A 194 -21.25 -7.63 35.01
C LEU A 194 -22.45 -8.12 35.83
N ALA A 195 -22.34 -9.26 36.53
CA ALA A 195 -23.41 -9.77 37.39
C ALA A 195 -23.74 -8.80 38.52
N VAL A 196 -22.72 -8.15 39.11
CA VAL A 196 -22.91 -7.10 40.11
C VAL A 196 -23.81 -5.98 39.59
N LEU A 197 -23.69 -5.58 38.32
CA LEU A 197 -24.51 -4.53 37.71
C LEU A 197 -25.99 -4.93 37.54
N THR A 198 -26.29 -6.22 37.48
CA THR A 198 -27.66 -6.75 37.42
C THR A 198 -28.31 -6.93 38.79
N GLY A 199 -27.51 -6.94 39.86
CA GLY A 199 -27.97 -7.32 41.20
C GLY A 199 -28.19 -8.83 41.38
N GLU A 200 -27.69 -9.66 40.45
CA GLU A 200 -27.88 -11.12 40.47
C GLU A 200 -26.57 -11.89 40.75
N PRO A 201 -26.66 -13.15 41.22
CA PRO A 201 -25.50 -14.04 41.30
C PRO A 201 -24.92 -14.35 39.91
N VAL A 202 -23.59 -14.55 39.82
CA VAL A 202 -22.89 -14.83 38.55
C VAL A 202 -23.49 -16.01 37.76
N LEU A 203 -23.93 -17.06 38.45
CA LEU A 203 -24.54 -18.23 37.80
C LEU A 203 -25.90 -17.89 37.14
N ALA A 204 -26.65 -16.92 37.67
CA ALA A 204 -27.88 -16.45 37.06
C ALA A 204 -27.56 -15.69 35.76
N LEU A 205 -26.60 -14.75 35.82
CA LEU A 205 -26.15 -14.04 34.62
C LEU A 205 -25.60 -15.00 33.55
N TYR A 206 -24.81 -16.01 33.92
CA TYR A 206 -24.34 -17.04 32.99
C TYR A 206 -25.49 -17.72 32.23
N ARG A 207 -26.58 -18.06 32.94
CA ARG A 207 -27.78 -18.67 32.32
C ARG A 207 -28.50 -17.69 31.40
N HIS A 208 -28.64 -16.43 31.81
CA HIS A 208 -29.23 -15.38 30.97
C HIS A 208 -28.40 -15.13 29.71
N VAL A 209 -27.07 -15.10 29.80
CA VAL A 209 -26.19 -15.00 28.63
C VAL A 209 -26.40 -16.19 27.70
N SER A 210 -26.47 -17.41 28.22
CA SER A 210 -26.77 -18.60 27.41
C SER A 210 -28.13 -18.50 26.71
N GLU A 211 -29.15 -17.98 27.38
CA GLU A 211 -30.48 -17.76 26.79
C GLU A 211 -30.44 -16.68 25.70
N LEU A 212 -29.71 -15.58 25.91
CA LEU A 212 -29.50 -14.55 24.87
C LEU A 212 -28.81 -15.15 23.63
N GLN A 213 -27.89 -16.09 23.82
CA GLN A 213 -27.24 -16.79 22.72
C GLN A 213 -28.21 -17.70 21.96
N THR A 214 -29.02 -18.47 22.66
CA THR A 214 -30.06 -19.32 22.04
C THR A 214 -31.05 -18.49 21.22
N ARG A 215 -31.31 -17.23 21.62
CA ARG A 215 -32.17 -16.28 20.90
C ARG A 215 -31.45 -15.49 19.80
N GLY A 216 -30.16 -15.70 19.59
CA GLY A 216 -29.37 -14.94 18.61
C GLY A 216 -29.14 -13.47 18.97
N LEU A 217 -29.33 -13.10 20.24
CA LEU A 217 -29.09 -11.74 20.79
C LEU A 217 -27.71 -11.58 21.43
N ALA A 218 -26.98 -12.69 21.56
CA ALA A 218 -25.58 -12.69 21.96
C ALA A 218 -24.79 -13.69 21.11
N GLN A 219 -23.56 -13.33 20.75
CA GLN A 219 -22.66 -14.20 20.01
C GLN A 219 -21.58 -14.79 20.91
N ARG A 220 -21.05 -15.95 20.49
CA ARG A 220 -19.90 -16.61 21.09
C ARG A 220 -18.76 -16.71 20.09
N ARG A 221 -17.59 -16.21 20.50
CA ARG A 221 -16.31 -16.41 19.80
C ARG A 221 -15.28 -16.91 20.80
N GLY A 222 -15.15 -18.23 20.89
CA GLY A 222 -14.37 -18.89 21.96
C GLY A 222 -14.96 -18.59 23.35
N ARG A 223 -14.12 -18.04 24.25
CA ARG A 223 -14.54 -17.60 25.59
C ARG A 223 -15.31 -16.28 25.60
N TRP A 224 -15.23 -15.52 24.50
CA TRP A 224 -15.83 -14.20 24.43
C TRP A 224 -17.33 -14.27 24.16
N ARG A 225 -18.05 -13.35 24.77
CA ARG A 225 -19.47 -13.09 24.55
C ARG A 225 -19.67 -11.61 24.20
N ALA A 226 -20.61 -11.33 23.32
CA ALA A 226 -21.01 -9.97 22.97
C ALA A 226 -22.51 -9.93 22.69
N VAL A 227 -23.20 -8.92 23.20
CA VAL A 227 -24.59 -8.64 22.82
C VAL A 227 -24.55 -8.04 21.41
N LEU A 228 -25.24 -8.69 20.47
CA LEU A 228 -25.26 -8.34 19.05
C LEU A 228 -26.65 -8.59 18.47
N PRO A 229 -27.03 -7.92 17.36
CA PRO A 229 -26.30 -6.90 16.60
C PRO A 229 -25.96 -5.59 17.37
N HIS A 230 -24.96 -4.83 16.93
CA HIS A 230 -24.57 -3.56 17.61
C HIS A 230 -25.72 -2.57 17.72
N ALA A 231 -26.59 -2.50 16.71
CA ALA A 231 -27.76 -1.63 16.72
C ALA A 231 -28.71 -1.88 17.92
N ILE A 232 -28.80 -3.13 18.36
CA ILE A 232 -29.61 -3.53 19.53
C ILE A 232 -28.82 -3.28 20.81
N ALA A 233 -27.55 -3.69 20.84
CA ALA A 233 -26.71 -3.55 22.00
C ALA A 233 -26.45 -2.08 22.39
N ASN A 234 -26.35 -1.16 21.43
CA ASN A 234 -26.22 0.27 21.71
C ASN A 234 -27.48 0.85 22.37
N THR A 235 -28.67 0.44 21.91
CA THR A 235 -29.94 0.82 22.55
C THR A 235 -30.04 0.28 23.98
N LEU A 236 -29.63 -0.96 24.21
CA LEU A 236 -29.57 -1.57 25.56
C LEU A 236 -28.56 -0.86 26.47
N ALA A 237 -27.36 -0.57 25.96
CA ALA A 237 -26.33 0.13 26.72
C ALA A 237 -26.77 1.55 27.11
N GLN A 238 -27.48 2.26 26.22
CA GLN A 238 -28.06 3.55 26.54
C GLN A 238 -29.07 3.44 27.70
N GLN A 239 -29.97 2.46 27.66
CA GLN A 239 -30.94 2.21 28.74
C GLN A 239 -30.23 1.86 30.06
N ALA A 240 -29.18 1.04 30.00
CA ALA A 240 -28.37 0.67 31.15
C ALA A 240 -27.70 1.90 31.81
N LEU A 241 -27.17 2.85 31.01
CA LEU A 241 -26.60 4.10 31.53
C LEU A 241 -27.62 5.02 32.20
N GLU A 242 -28.90 4.89 31.85
CA GLU A 242 -30.00 5.61 32.50
C GLU A 242 -30.45 4.93 33.80
N ALA A 243 -30.45 3.59 33.82
CA ALA A 243 -30.94 2.80 34.93
C ALA A 243 -29.91 2.57 36.05
N ILE A 244 -28.62 2.49 35.72
CA ILE A 244 -27.55 2.13 36.67
C ILE A 244 -26.77 3.40 37.09
N PRO A 245 -26.60 3.67 38.41
CA PRO A 245 -25.79 4.78 38.89
C PRO A 245 -24.34 4.70 38.41
N TYR A 246 -23.77 5.84 37.99
CA TYR A 246 -22.43 5.88 37.44
C TYR A 246 -21.35 5.45 38.45
N GLU A 247 -21.52 5.72 39.75
CA GLU A 247 -20.58 5.25 40.76
C GLU A 247 -20.42 3.72 40.74
N PHE A 248 -21.52 3.00 40.47
CA PHE A 248 -21.54 1.54 40.37
C PHE A 248 -20.86 1.05 39.09
N ILE A 249 -21.10 1.73 37.96
CA ILE A 249 -20.42 1.48 36.69
C ILE A 249 -18.92 1.74 36.82
N ASN A 250 -18.53 2.85 37.44
CA ASN A 250 -17.15 3.24 37.64
C ASN A 250 -16.37 2.20 38.46
N GLN A 251 -16.95 1.72 39.55
CA GLN A 251 -16.32 0.69 40.40
C GLN A 251 -16.09 -0.64 39.67
N ASN A 252 -17.03 -1.05 38.81
CA ASN A 252 -17.00 -2.39 38.21
C ASN A 252 -16.39 -2.43 36.80
N LEU A 253 -16.54 -1.37 35.99
CA LEU A 253 -16.09 -1.33 34.60
C LEU A 253 -14.88 -0.42 34.36
N VAL A 254 -14.64 0.59 35.19
CA VAL A 254 -13.58 1.59 34.97
C VAL A 254 -12.37 1.34 35.85
N LEU A 255 -12.58 1.20 37.17
CA LEU A 255 -11.54 0.89 38.16
C LEU A 255 -11.20 -0.60 38.24
N GLY A 256 -11.91 -1.43 37.47
CA GLY A 256 -11.81 -2.88 37.46
C GLY A 256 -10.70 -3.39 36.53
N GLN A 257 -11.06 -4.31 35.63
CA GLN A 257 -10.12 -4.92 34.71
C GLN A 257 -9.85 -4.01 33.49
N GLU A 258 -8.59 -3.82 33.13
CA GLU A 258 -8.17 -2.98 31.99
C GLU A 258 -8.89 -3.32 30.67
N ARG A 259 -9.10 -4.61 30.42
CA ARG A 259 -9.80 -5.10 29.23
C ARG A 259 -11.28 -4.69 29.23
N LEU A 260 -11.92 -4.75 30.38
CA LEU A 260 -13.32 -4.36 30.54
C LEU A 260 -13.49 -2.85 30.36
N LEU A 261 -12.55 -2.03 30.84
CA LEU A 261 -12.50 -0.59 30.55
C LEU A 261 -12.35 -0.34 29.04
N ARG A 262 -11.44 -1.03 28.36
CA ARG A 262 -11.29 -0.92 26.89
C ARG A 262 -12.60 -1.29 26.17
N SER A 263 -13.26 -2.34 26.63
CA SER A 263 -14.54 -2.79 26.08
C SER A 263 -15.70 -1.82 26.34
N PHE A 264 -15.78 -1.26 27.56
CA PHE A 264 -16.76 -0.25 27.96
C PHE A 264 -16.57 1.05 27.18
N SER A 265 -15.34 1.55 27.08
CA SER A 265 -15.01 2.75 26.29
C SER A 265 -15.37 2.60 24.81
N ARG A 266 -15.13 1.43 24.21
CA ARG A 266 -15.53 1.15 22.83
C ARG A 266 -17.05 1.23 22.66
N ARG A 267 -17.82 0.64 23.58
CA ARG A 267 -19.29 0.78 23.57
C ARG A 267 -19.73 2.23 23.74
N LEU A 268 -19.14 2.97 24.69
CA LEU A 268 -19.42 4.40 24.89
C LEU A 268 -19.21 5.20 23.60
N GLY A 269 -18.18 4.86 22.82
CA GLY A 269 -17.88 5.46 21.51
C GLY A 269 -19.04 5.46 20.51
N TYR A 270 -20.02 4.56 20.66
CA TYR A 270 -21.22 4.52 19.82
C TYR A 270 -22.36 5.39 20.35
N LEU A 271 -22.31 5.85 21.61
CA LEU A 271 -23.43 6.47 22.32
C LEU A 271 -23.38 8.00 22.36
N HIS A 272 -22.91 8.65 21.28
CA HIS A 272 -22.75 10.11 21.20
C HIS A 272 -24.05 10.93 21.38
N ARG A 273 -25.22 10.30 21.29
CA ARG A 273 -26.52 10.94 21.59
C ARG A 273 -27.03 10.72 23.02
N SER A 274 -26.39 9.84 23.79
CA SER A 274 -26.74 9.63 25.19
C SER A 274 -26.17 10.75 26.04
N VAL A 275 -27.04 11.53 26.68
CA VAL A 275 -26.64 12.61 27.60
C VAL A 275 -25.75 12.07 28.73
N LYS A 276 -26.02 10.84 29.20
CA LYS A 276 -25.22 10.17 30.24
C LYS A 276 -23.84 9.80 29.72
N ALA A 277 -23.72 9.22 28.52
CA ALA A 277 -22.42 8.91 27.92
C ALA A 277 -21.59 10.18 27.69
N VAL A 278 -22.19 11.25 27.17
CA VAL A 278 -21.52 12.56 26.99
C VAL A 278 -21.04 13.13 28.32
N THR A 279 -21.84 13.01 29.38
CA THR A 279 -21.45 13.49 30.72
C THR A 279 -20.23 12.72 31.25
N ILE A 280 -20.24 11.38 31.16
CA ILE A 280 -19.14 10.52 31.59
C ILE A 280 -17.86 10.86 30.81
N VAL A 281 -17.95 10.97 29.48
CA VAL A 281 -16.78 11.23 28.63
C VAL A 281 -16.21 12.63 28.88
N ARG A 282 -17.05 13.64 29.10
CA ARG A 282 -16.57 14.98 29.49
C ARG A 282 -15.85 14.99 30.82
N GLU A 283 -16.33 14.22 31.79
CA GLU A 283 -15.65 14.07 33.08
C GLU A 283 -14.29 13.39 32.90
N TRP A 284 -14.21 12.32 32.11
CA TRP A 284 -12.94 11.64 31.77
C TRP A 284 -11.95 12.57 31.06
N LEU A 285 -12.44 13.40 30.13
CA LEU A 285 -11.63 14.36 29.38
C LEU A 285 -11.36 15.66 30.13
N SER A 286 -11.86 15.84 31.35
CA SER A 286 -11.58 17.02 32.17
C SER A 286 -10.10 17.07 32.61
N PRO A 287 -9.55 18.23 33.01
CA PRO A 287 -8.13 18.32 33.41
C PRO A 287 -7.70 17.36 34.53
N SER A 288 -8.61 17.04 35.46
CA SER A 288 -8.39 16.08 36.55
C SER A 288 -9.01 14.70 36.27
N GLY A 289 -9.54 14.48 35.06
CA GLY A 289 -10.20 13.26 34.65
C GLY A 289 -9.22 12.18 34.21
N LEU A 290 -9.78 11.00 33.94
CA LEU A 290 -9.05 9.78 33.53
C LEU A 290 -8.12 9.99 32.32
N LEU A 291 -8.51 10.86 31.40
CA LEU A 291 -7.85 11.14 30.13
C LEU A 291 -7.30 12.58 30.08
N GLY A 292 -7.21 13.25 31.23
CA GLY A 292 -6.90 14.67 31.34
C GLY A 292 -5.44 15.05 31.07
N ASP A 293 -4.49 14.18 31.45
CA ASP A 293 -3.04 14.36 31.25
C ASP A 293 -2.51 13.41 30.16
N LEU A 294 -2.51 13.90 28.92
CA LEU A 294 -2.08 13.16 27.73
C LEU A 294 -0.64 12.61 27.85
N ALA A 295 0.26 13.32 28.53
CA ALA A 295 1.64 12.90 28.70
C ALA A 295 1.80 11.70 29.67
N SER A 296 0.77 11.38 30.46
CA SER A 296 0.78 10.25 31.39
C SER A 296 0.03 9.02 30.89
N LEU A 297 -0.67 9.12 29.75
CA LEU A 297 -1.52 8.03 29.27
C LEU A 297 -0.69 6.85 28.76
N SER A 298 -0.99 5.67 29.30
CA SER A 298 -0.49 4.41 28.75
C SER A 298 -1.15 4.09 27.39
N PRO A 299 -0.62 3.14 26.60
CA PRO A 299 -1.25 2.72 25.34
C PRO A 299 -2.72 2.31 25.49
N LEU A 300 -3.09 1.69 26.61
CA LEU A 300 -4.48 1.37 26.93
C LEU A 300 -5.35 2.62 27.00
N TYR A 301 -4.92 3.64 27.75
CA TYR A 301 -5.71 4.87 27.92
C TYR A 301 -5.76 5.71 26.65
N ILE A 302 -4.78 5.57 25.77
CA ILE A 302 -4.81 6.15 24.42
C ILE A 302 -5.86 5.45 23.55
N ASP A 303 -6.03 4.14 23.66
CA ASP A 303 -7.15 3.44 23.02
C ASP A 303 -8.49 3.88 23.61
N VAL A 304 -8.58 4.05 24.93
CA VAL A 304 -9.77 4.59 25.60
C VAL A 304 -10.10 5.99 25.08
N LEU A 305 -9.10 6.88 24.96
CA LEU A 305 -9.25 8.21 24.37
C LEU A 305 -9.78 8.14 22.93
N ALA A 306 -9.18 7.30 22.09
CA ALA A 306 -9.61 7.11 20.71
C ALA A 306 -11.05 6.56 20.61
N ASN A 307 -11.41 5.62 21.50
CA ASN A 307 -12.74 5.03 21.55
C ASN A 307 -13.82 6.05 21.93
N VAL A 308 -13.55 6.96 22.88
CA VAL A 308 -14.56 7.91 23.39
C VAL A 308 -14.60 9.24 22.65
N ALA A 309 -13.57 9.57 21.86
CA ALA A 309 -13.54 10.81 21.09
C ALA A 309 -14.75 11.04 20.16
N PRO A 310 -15.37 10.02 19.53
CA PRO A 310 -16.63 10.20 18.79
C PRO A 310 -17.79 10.74 19.62
N VAL A 311 -17.79 10.53 20.94
CA VAL A 311 -18.86 10.98 21.84
C VAL A 311 -18.88 12.50 21.95
N ASP A 312 -17.72 13.11 22.19
CA ASP A 312 -17.55 14.57 22.22
C ASP A 312 -16.20 14.96 21.57
N PRO A 313 -16.19 15.19 20.25
CA PRO A 313 -14.97 15.50 19.51
C PRO A 313 -14.33 16.83 19.95
N ALA A 314 -15.14 17.81 20.37
CA ALA A 314 -14.66 19.09 20.86
C ALA A 314 -13.90 18.91 22.18
N ALA A 315 -14.48 18.19 23.15
CA ALA A 315 -13.81 17.92 24.42
C ALA A 315 -12.53 17.10 24.23
N ALA A 316 -12.52 16.16 23.28
CA ALA A 316 -11.34 15.35 22.96
C ALA A 316 -10.22 16.20 22.35
N LEU A 317 -10.55 17.09 21.41
CA LEU A 317 -9.59 18.02 20.83
C LEU A 317 -9.01 18.97 21.87
N GLU A 318 -9.85 19.52 22.77
CA GLU A 318 -9.38 20.36 23.87
C GLU A 318 -8.47 19.60 24.84
N ALA A 319 -8.73 18.32 25.11
CA ALA A 319 -7.80 17.50 25.90
C ALA A 319 -6.45 17.30 25.22
N ILE A 320 -6.45 17.09 23.90
CA ILE A 320 -5.22 16.97 23.12
C ILE A 320 -4.45 18.29 23.09
N LYS A 321 -5.14 19.42 22.85
CA LYS A 321 -4.56 20.77 22.88
C LYS A 321 -3.88 21.07 24.22
N ARG A 322 -4.53 20.75 25.35
CA ARG A 322 -3.89 20.89 26.68
C ARG A 322 -2.61 20.07 26.83
N GLY A 323 -2.53 18.89 26.22
CA GLY A 323 -1.30 18.09 26.22
C GLY A 323 -0.20 18.68 25.35
N VAL A 324 -0.57 19.21 24.18
CA VAL A 324 0.35 19.80 23.18
C VAL A 324 0.85 21.18 23.60
N ASP A 325 0.02 21.99 24.24
CA ASP A 325 0.35 23.34 24.70
C ASP A 325 0.79 23.37 26.19
N GLY A 326 0.73 22.21 26.85
CA GLY A 326 1.00 22.06 28.28
C GLY A 326 2.50 22.01 28.63
N PRO A 327 2.82 22.00 29.94
CA PRO A 327 4.21 21.99 30.42
C PRO A 327 4.99 20.71 30.05
N ARG A 328 4.29 19.62 29.74
CA ARG A 328 4.86 18.32 29.31
C ARG A 328 4.72 18.07 27.81
N SER A 329 4.53 19.13 27.01
CA SER A 329 4.36 19.05 25.56
C SER A 329 5.50 18.30 24.84
N ALA A 330 6.74 18.48 25.30
CA ALA A 330 7.90 17.80 24.74
C ALA A 330 7.76 16.26 24.79
N GLU A 331 7.13 15.71 25.83
CA GLU A 331 6.90 14.27 25.97
C GLU A 331 5.80 13.77 25.03
N VAL A 332 4.73 14.56 24.86
CA VAL A 332 3.62 14.25 23.95
C VAL A 332 4.08 14.28 22.49
N LEU A 333 4.83 15.32 22.10
CA LEU A 333 5.26 15.58 20.73
C LEU A 333 6.46 14.73 20.30
N ALA A 334 7.22 14.17 21.24
CA ALA A 334 8.46 13.43 20.97
C ALA A 334 8.27 12.32 19.92
N PRO A 335 9.18 12.19 18.95
CA PRO A 335 9.16 11.06 18.00
C PRO A 335 9.23 9.68 18.66
N SER A 336 9.79 9.59 19.88
CA SER A 336 9.86 8.35 20.68
C SER A 336 8.56 7.98 21.38
N ASN A 337 7.54 8.86 21.36
CA ASN A 337 6.24 8.55 21.96
C ASN A 337 5.49 7.52 21.10
N ILE A 338 5.36 6.30 21.61
CA ILE A 338 4.68 5.18 20.91
C ILE A 338 3.20 5.46 20.58
N SER A 339 2.57 6.38 21.31
CA SER A 339 1.16 6.75 21.14
C SER A 339 0.95 7.86 20.12
N ARG A 340 2.04 8.49 19.65
CA ARG A 340 2.03 9.64 18.76
C ARG A 340 1.20 9.40 17.49
N ALA A 341 1.47 8.31 16.77
CA ALA A 341 0.78 8.00 15.52
C ALA A 341 -0.74 7.88 15.71
N ARG A 342 -1.17 7.30 16.84
CA ARG A 342 -2.60 7.17 17.20
C ARG A 342 -3.22 8.53 17.48
N ILE A 343 -2.53 9.41 18.21
CA ILE A 343 -2.99 10.78 18.54
C ILE A 343 -3.14 11.59 17.25
N VAL A 344 -2.13 11.59 16.38
CA VAL A 344 -2.16 12.34 15.10
C VAL A 344 -3.30 11.86 14.20
N ARG A 345 -3.52 10.54 14.09
CA ARG A 345 -4.66 9.97 13.34
C ARG A 345 -6.00 10.36 13.95
N LEU A 346 -6.10 10.39 15.27
CA LEU A 346 -7.31 10.84 15.96
C LEU A 346 -7.61 12.32 15.68
N VAL A 347 -6.60 13.19 15.73
CA VAL A 347 -6.76 14.62 15.37
C VAL A 347 -7.23 14.78 13.93
N ARG A 348 -6.73 13.95 13.00
CA ARG A 348 -7.24 13.89 11.62
C ARG A 348 -8.72 13.50 11.57
N SER A 349 -9.14 12.48 12.32
CA SER A 349 -10.55 12.06 12.36
C SER A 349 -11.48 13.13 12.94
N ILE A 350 -11.00 13.96 13.88
CA ILE A 350 -11.73 15.11 14.43
C ILE A 350 -11.81 16.25 13.40
N ALA A 351 -10.76 16.45 12.59
CA ALA A 351 -10.73 17.46 11.52
C ALA A 351 -11.80 17.26 10.43
N TYR A 352 -12.56 16.15 10.50
CA TYR A 352 -13.72 15.91 9.66
C TYR A 352 -14.73 17.07 9.69
N GLU A 353 -15.05 17.56 10.90
CA GLU A 353 -15.97 18.67 11.07
C GLU A 353 -15.23 19.98 10.76
N LYS A 354 -15.82 20.81 9.90
CA LYS A 354 -15.19 22.05 9.41
C LYS A 354 -14.88 23.04 10.53
N GLU A 355 -15.60 23.00 11.64
CA GLU A 355 -15.43 23.87 12.80
C GLU A 355 -14.13 23.58 13.57
N PHE A 356 -13.62 22.34 13.50
CA PHE A 356 -12.40 21.92 14.20
C PHE A 356 -11.15 21.97 13.31
N PHE A 357 -11.30 22.24 12.02
CA PHE A 357 -10.25 22.11 11.02
C PHE A 357 -8.97 22.91 11.35
N ASP A 358 -9.10 24.21 11.63
CA ASP A 358 -7.95 25.08 11.93
C ASP A 358 -7.24 24.70 13.24
N ASP A 359 -8.00 24.31 14.27
CA ASP A 359 -7.46 23.86 15.55
C ASP A 359 -6.72 22.53 15.40
N CYS A 360 -7.30 21.58 14.66
CA CYS A 360 -6.65 20.32 14.32
C CYS A 360 -5.34 20.55 13.56
N LEU A 361 -5.31 21.45 12.56
CA LEU A 361 -4.08 21.77 11.83
C LEU A 361 -3.01 22.40 12.72
N SER A 362 -3.41 23.21 13.70
CA SER A 362 -2.48 23.79 14.67
C SER A 362 -1.83 22.70 15.54
N VAL A 363 -2.62 21.73 16.00
CA VAL A 363 -2.13 20.55 16.74
C VAL A 363 -1.20 19.70 15.87
N LEU A 364 -1.58 19.41 14.62
CA LEU A 364 -0.78 18.61 13.69
C LEU A 364 0.55 19.30 13.35
N LEU A 365 0.57 20.63 13.21
CA LEU A 365 1.80 21.39 12.99
C LEU A 365 2.78 21.25 14.18
N ALA A 366 2.28 21.27 15.42
CA ALA A 366 3.14 21.03 16.59
C ALA A 366 3.82 19.66 16.54
N PHE A 367 3.07 18.62 16.14
CA PHE A 367 3.63 17.28 15.92
C PHE A 367 4.63 17.24 14.76
N ALA A 368 4.37 17.97 13.67
CA ALA A 368 5.27 18.05 12.53
C ALA A 368 6.60 18.76 12.86
N TYR A 369 6.59 19.76 13.75
CA TYR A 369 7.83 20.43 14.18
C TYR A 369 8.74 19.58 15.05
N ALA A 370 8.18 18.61 15.77
CA ALA A 370 8.95 17.68 16.59
C ALA A 370 9.57 16.53 15.76
N GLU A 371 9.16 16.33 14.50
CA GLU A 371 9.70 15.28 13.63
C GLU A 371 11.04 15.69 13.00
N PRO A 372 12.01 14.75 12.87
CA PRO A 372 13.18 14.98 12.03
C PRO A 372 12.76 15.22 10.56
N GLU A 373 13.60 15.91 9.80
CA GLU A 373 13.31 16.29 8.41
C GLU A 373 13.14 15.07 7.48
N ASP A 374 13.83 13.97 7.78
CA ASP A 374 13.82 12.73 7.00
C ASP A 374 12.90 11.64 7.59
N ASN A 375 11.95 12.00 8.47
CA ASN A 375 11.04 11.03 9.05
C ASN A 375 10.14 10.37 7.98
N LYS A 376 10.29 9.06 7.79
CA LYS A 376 9.50 8.29 6.81
C LYS A 376 8.41 7.40 7.43
N ILE A 377 8.44 7.18 8.74
CA ILE A 377 7.52 6.29 9.45
C ILE A 377 6.52 7.13 10.24
N ASP A 378 5.22 6.90 10.02
CA ASP A 378 4.12 7.64 10.67
C ASP A 378 4.31 9.18 10.66
N ALA A 379 4.76 9.70 9.51
CA ALA A 379 5.04 11.12 9.33
C ALA A 379 3.75 11.97 9.32
N THR A 380 3.81 13.12 9.99
CA THR A 380 2.68 14.03 10.18
C THR A 380 2.53 15.00 9.02
N ARG A 381 3.66 15.38 8.38
CA ARG A 381 3.64 16.29 7.22
C ARG A 381 2.78 15.75 6.06
N PRO A 382 2.92 14.48 5.61
CA PRO A 382 2.03 13.91 4.60
C PRO A 382 0.56 13.80 5.06
N LEU A 383 0.34 13.57 6.36
CA LEU A 383 -1.01 13.51 6.93
C LEU A 383 -1.71 14.87 6.89
N ILE A 384 -1.00 15.97 7.19
CA ILE A 384 -1.52 17.33 7.01
C ILE A 384 -1.92 17.54 5.55
N SER A 385 -1.03 17.24 4.61
CA SER A 385 -1.31 17.41 3.18
C SER A 385 -2.54 16.61 2.72
N SER A 386 -2.78 15.42 3.28
CA SER A 386 -3.96 14.59 2.95
C SER A 386 -5.30 15.28 3.16
N LEU A 387 -5.38 16.26 4.08
CA LEU A 387 -6.60 17.02 4.36
C LEU A 387 -6.95 18.05 3.27
N PHE A 388 -6.04 18.31 2.32
CA PHE A 388 -6.21 19.31 1.28
C PHE A 388 -6.65 18.75 -0.07
N GLY A 389 -6.76 17.44 -0.22
CA GLY A 389 -7.21 16.81 -1.47
C GLY A 389 -8.68 17.09 -1.81
N VAL A 390 -9.01 17.14 -3.10
CA VAL A 390 -10.40 17.29 -3.59
C VAL A 390 -11.27 16.03 -3.38
N TYR A 391 -10.61 14.89 -3.12
CA TYR A 391 -11.24 13.61 -2.83
C TYR A 391 -10.43 12.84 -1.77
N LEU A 392 -11.11 12.01 -0.96
CA LEU A 392 -10.54 11.26 0.17
C LEU A 392 -9.85 12.10 1.25
N SER A 393 -10.17 13.39 1.35
CA SER A 393 -9.55 14.29 2.32
C SER A 393 -9.91 13.96 3.77
N GLY A 394 -11.08 13.37 4.00
CA GLY A 394 -11.59 13.09 5.34
C GLY A 394 -11.98 14.35 6.12
N THR A 395 -12.26 15.46 5.42
CA THR A 395 -12.71 16.72 6.03
C THR A 395 -13.73 17.47 5.19
N HIS A 396 -14.73 18.05 5.86
CA HIS A 396 -15.72 18.98 5.28
C HIS A 396 -15.29 20.45 5.34
N ALA A 397 -14.03 20.72 5.71
CA ALA A 397 -13.46 22.06 5.60
C ALA A 397 -13.66 22.62 4.20
N THR A 398 -14.22 23.83 4.13
CA THR A 398 -14.58 24.49 2.88
C THR A 398 -13.35 24.80 2.03
N THR A 399 -13.54 24.96 0.72
CA THR A 399 -12.49 25.44 -0.20
C THR A 399 -11.81 26.69 0.35
N GLN A 400 -12.60 27.65 0.83
CA GLN A 400 -12.08 28.91 1.36
C GLN A 400 -11.21 28.73 2.62
N GLN A 401 -11.64 27.88 3.57
CA GLN A 401 -10.83 27.58 4.76
C GLN A 401 -9.46 27.00 4.39
N ARG A 402 -9.43 26.08 3.43
CA ARG A 402 -8.20 25.45 2.96
C ARG A 402 -7.28 26.45 2.25
N VAL A 403 -7.84 27.31 1.40
CA VAL A 403 -7.12 28.40 0.72
C VAL A 403 -6.51 29.37 1.71
N ASP A 404 -7.27 29.81 2.71
CA ASP A 404 -6.80 30.78 3.70
C ASP A 404 -5.72 30.18 4.59
N TRP A 405 -5.82 28.89 4.92
CA TRP A 405 -4.75 28.20 5.63
C TRP A 405 -3.48 28.08 4.78
N ILE A 406 -3.56 27.60 3.53
CA ILE A 406 -2.40 27.48 2.63
C ILE A 406 -1.73 28.85 2.43
N ARG A 407 -2.53 29.90 2.20
CA ARG A 407 -2.00 31.25 2.01
C ARG A 407 -1.22 31.73 3.23
N ARG A 408 -1.75 31.51 4.45
CA ARG A 408 -1.04 31.83 5.70
C ARG A 408 0.23 30.99 5.86
N ALA A 409 0.17 29.69 5.55
CA ALA A 409 1.30 28.78 5.69
C ALA A 409 2.47 29.16 4.77
N ILE A 410 2.20 29.47 3.49
CA ILE A 410 3.21 29.90 2.52
C ILE A 410 3.80 31.27 2.88
N LYS A 411 3.01 32.18 3.48
CA LYS A 411 3.47 33.51 3.94
C LYS A 411 4.13 33.50 5.33
N SER A 412 4.26 32.34 5.98
CA SER A 412 4.92 32.20 7.28
C SER A 412 6.42 32.48 7.17
N ASP A 413 7.05 33.05 8.21
CA ASP A 413 8.51 33.20 8.27
C ASP A 413 9.25 31.87 8.57
N ASP A 414 8.53 30.82 9.01
CA ASP A 414 9.10 29.49 9.25
C ASP A 414 9.11 28.66 7.95
N ILE A 415 10.31 28.37 7.45
CA ILE A 415 10.55 27.60 6.22
C ILE A 415 9.90 26.21 6.23
N ARG A 416 9.73 25.60 7.42
CA ARG A 416 9.07 24.30 7.56
C ARG A 416 7.57 24.42 7.33
N THR A 417 6.93 25.48 7.85
CA THR A 417 5.52 25.77 7.58
C THR A 417 5.29 26.11 6.12
N GLN A 418 6.19 26.91 5.54
CA GLN A 418 6.14 27.23 4.11
C GLN A 418 6.18 25.96 3.27
N ALA A 419 7.05 25.01 3.62
CA ALA A 419 7.15 23.74 2.91
C ALA A 419 5.84 22.92 2.98
N ILE A 420 5.24 22.79 4.16
CA ILE A 420 3.95 22.12 4.34
C ILE A 420 2.84 22.83 3.56
N GLY A 421 2.87 24.17 3.51
CA GLY A 421 1.92 24.97 2.71
C GLY A 421 1.99 24.66 1.22
N PHE A 422 3.20 24.49 0.67
CA PHE A 422 3.37 24.07 -0.72
C PHE A 422 2.94 22.60 -0.95
N ASP A 423 3.18 21.70 -0.01
CA ASP A 423 2.74 20.30 -0.12
C ASP A 423 1.21 20.18 -0.07
N ALA A 424 0.56 20.99 0.77
CA ALA A 424 -0.90 21.12 0.82
C ALA A 424 -1.46 21.69 -0.50
N LEU A 425 -0.83 22.74 -1.05
CA LEU A 425 -1.22 23.32 -2.34
C LEU A 425 -1.04 22.33 -3.49
N ALA A 426 0.04 21.55 -3.49
CA ALA A 426 0.25 20.48 -4.45
C ALA A 426 -0.84 19.41 -4.37
N THR A 427 -1.25 19.04 -3.15
CA THR A 427 -2.33 18.06 -2.94
C THR A 427 -3.68 18.60 -3.39
N ALA A 428 -3.94 19.91 -3.22
CA ALA A 428 -5.17 20.55 -3.69
C ALA A 428 -5.30 20.63 -5.22
N LEU A 429 -4.17 20.65 -5.94
CA LEU A 429 -4.10 20.66 -7.41
C LEU A 429 -4.13 19.26 -8.04
N LYS A 430 -4.06 18.18 -7.24
CA LYS A 430 -4.06 16.81 -7.73
C LYS A 430 -5.41 16.48 -8.38
N CYS A 431 -5.37 15.86 -9.57
CA CYS A 431 -6.55 15.60 -10.41
C CYS A 431 -6.87 14.10 -10.57
N ASP A 432 -5.93 13.21 -10.30
CA ASP A 432 -6.01 11.78 -10.59
C ASP A 432 -5.27 10.93 -9.54
N PHE A 433 -5.36 9.60 -9.64
CA PHE A 433 -4.67 8.62 -8.77
C PHE A 433 -4.80 8.90 -7.27
N PHE A 434 -6.02 9.18 -6.81
CA PHE A 434 -6.30 9.34 -5.38
C PHE A 434 -6.22 8.00 -4.67
N SER A 435 -5.53 8.00 -3.54
CA SER A 435 -5.48 6.88 -2.62
C SER A 435 -5.41 7.42 -1.19
N SER A 436 -5.97 6.67 -0.25
CA SER A 436 -5.89 6.95 1.18
C SER A 436 -5.69 5.65 1.94
N PHE A 437 -4.88 5.73 3.00
CA PHE A 437 -4.63 4.64 3.94
C PHE A 437 -5.17 4.97 5.34
N TYR A 438 -5.99 6.01 5.45
CA TYR A 438 -6.60 6.45 6.70
C TYR A 438 -8.03 5.95 6.84
N ASP A 439 -8.43 5.69 8.08
CA ASP A 439 -9.80 5.34 8.42
C ASP A 439 -10.73 6.55 8.31
N PHE A 440 -11.97 6.32 7.90
CA PHE A 440 -13.00 7.35 7.74
C PHE A 440 -14.14 7.21 8.75
N GLU A 441 -14.22 6.08 9.43
CA GLU A 441 -15.20 5.81 10.47
C GLU A 441 -14.85 6.55 11.77
N PHE A 442 -15.88 6.88 12.55
CA PHE A 442 -15.68 7.57 13.82
C PHE A 442 -16.82 7.26 14.80
N GLY A 443 -16.72 6.09 15.44
CA GLY A 443 -17.78 5.56 16.29
C GLY A 443 -19.05 5.29 15.47
N ALA A 444 -20.20 5.72 15.99
CA ALA A 444 -21.50 5.58 15.31
C ALA A 444 -21.96 6.86 14.58
N ARG A 445 -21.05 7.81 14.35
CA ARG A 445 -21.37 9.05 13.63
C ARG A 445 -21.48 8.78 12.14
N VAL A 446 -22.40 9.49 11.49
CA VAL A 446 -22.48 9.52 10.02
C VAL A 446 -21.17 10.09 9.47
N ARG A 447 -20.53 9.36 8.54
CA ARG A 447 -19.25 9.71 7.93
C ARG A 447 -19.24 9.46 6.43
N ASP A 448 -18.34 10.15 5.75
CA ASP A 448 -18.04 9.97 4.33
C ASP A 448 -16.55 10.28 4.10
N TYR A 449 -16.16 10.41 2.84
CA TYR A 449 -14.79 10.72 2.46
C TYR A 449 -14.40 12.19 2.65
N GLY A 450 -15.26 13.01 3.27
CA GLY A 450 -15.13 14.46 3.39
C GLY A 450 -15.75 15.21 2.20
N ALA A 451 -15.53 16.52 2.15
CA ALA A 451 -16.01 17.36 1.05
C ALA A 451 -15.46 16.84 -0.29
N HIS A 452 -16.39 16.52 -1.18
CA HIS A 452 -16.11 16.05 -2.53
C HIS A 452 -16.96 16.85 -3.53
N PRO A 453 -16.46 18.02 -3.98
CA PRO A 453 -17.21 18.87 -4.88
C PRO A 453 -17.39 18.20 -6.24
N HIS A 454 -18.54 18.44 -6.87
CA HIS A 454 -18.90 17.94 -8.21
C HIS A 454 -19.41 19.08 -9.10
N GLY A 455 -19.37 18.87 -10.41
CA GLY A 455 -19.88 19.84 -11.39
C GLY A 455 -19.20 21.20 -11.24
N ASP A 456 -19.99 22.27 -11.14
CA ASP A 456 -19.48 23.64 -11.05
C ASP A 456 -18.63 23.89 -9.79
N ALA A 457 -18.94 23.25 -8.66
CA ALA A 457 -18.15 23.37 -7.44
C ALA A 457 -16.74 22.74 -7.59
N LEU A 458 -16.62 21.70 -8.42
CA LEU A 458 -15.32 21.08 -8.72
C LEU A 458 -14.47 21.98 -9.62
N ARG A 459 -15.11 22.65 -10.59
CA ARG A 459 -14.46 23.68 -11.41
C ARG A 459 -13.99 24.84 -10.52
N GLU A 460 -14.85 25.37 -9.66
CA GLU A 460 -14.52 26.45 -8.74
C GLU A 460 -13.37 26.09 -7.80
N TRP A 461 -13.31 24.84 -7.33
CA TRP A 461 -12.18 24.32 -6.56
C TRP A 461 -10.86 24.51 -7.29
N PHE A 462 -10.73 23.95 -8.49
CA PHE A 462 -9.47 24.01 -9.24
C PHE A 462 -9.14 25.44 -9.67
N GLU A 463 -10.12 26.22 -10.13
CA GLU A 463 -9.91 27.64 -10.43
C GLU A 463 -9.32 28.40 -9.24
N THR A 464 -9.82 28.13 -8.03
CA THR A 464 -9.38 28.81 -6.82
C THR A 464 -7.91 28.47 -6.50
N PHE A 465 -7.53 27.19 -6.57
CA PHE A 465 -6.15 26.79 -6.28
C PHE A 465 -5.16 27.14 -7.40
N ILE A 466 -5.59 27.16 -8.67
CA ILE A 466 -4.80 27.69 -9.79
C ILE A 466 -4.53 29.19 -9.58
N LYS A 467 -5.56 29.98 -9.24
CA LYS A 467 -5.41 31.41 -8.92
C LYS A 467 -4.48 31.63 -7.73
N LEU A 468 -4.54 30.77 -6.71
CA LEU A 468 -3.64 30.84 -5.55
C LEU A 468 -2.18 30.57 -5.93
N VAL A 469 -1.90 29.55 -6.75
CA VAL A 469 -0.55 29.31 -7.27
C VAL A 469 -0.06 30.49 -8.11
N ALA A 470 -0.93 31.06 -8.96
CA ALA A 470 -0.60 32.22 -9.79
C ALA A 470 -0.26 33.47 -8.95
N GLU A 471 -0.98 33.70 -7.83
CA GLU A 471 -0.70 34.77 -6.86
C GLU A 471 0.77 34.73 -6.41
N PHE A 472 1.28 33.55 -6.05
CA PHE A 472 2.66 33.39 -5.58
C PHE A 472 3.68 33.38 -6.73
N ALA A 473 3.34 32.79 -7.88
CA ALA A 473 4.23 32.71 -9.04
C ALA A 473 4.62 34.10 -9.60
N GLY A 474 3.82 35.14 -9.33
CA GLY A 474 4.06 36.52 -9.75
C GLY A 474 4.96 37.37 -8.84
N GLN A 475 5.35 36.90 -7.64
CA GLN A 475 5.95 37.78 -6.61
C GLN A 475 7.46 38.07 -6.74
N GLY A 476 8.15 37.50 -7.73
CA GLY A 476 9.54 37.84 -8.08
C GLY A 476 10.61 37.42 -7.07
N ASP A 477 10.26 36.63 -6.06
CA ASP A 477 11.14 36.11 -5.01
C ASP A 477 11.38 34.58 -5.15
N LEU A 478 12.04 33.96 -4.17
CA LEU A 478 12.29 32.51 -4.17
C LEU A 478 11.00 31.67 -4.11
N LEU A 479 9.93 32.22 -3.50
CA LEU A 479 8.63 31.55 -3.43
C LEU A 479 7.98 31.50 -4.82
N ALA A 480 8.19 32.53 -5.63
CA ALA A 480 7.70 32.59 -7.01
C ALA A 480 8.26 31.45 -7.87
N GLU A 481 9.55 31.13 -7.77
CA GLU A 481 10.12 29.99 -8.51
C GLU A 481 9.49 28.67 -8.09
N ARG A 482 9.30 28.45 -6.77
CA ARG A 482 8.67 27.24 -6.25
C ARG A 482 7.21 27.11 -6.71
N ALA A 483 6.46 28.20 -6.74
CA ALA A 483 5.09 28.22 -7.26
C ALA A 483 5.02 27.98 -8.78
N ARG A 484 5.92 28.60 -9.57
CA ARG A 484 6.03 28.35 -11.02
C ARG A 484 6.35 26.89 -11.33
N ASN A 485 7.18 26.26 -10.51
CA ASN A 485 7.51 24.84 -10.61
C ASN A 485 6.30 23.97 -10.29
N LEU A 486 5.56 24.30 -9.24
CA LEU A 486 4.35 23.57 -8.86
C LEU A 486 3.28 23.65 -9.94
N LEU A 487 3.08 24.83 -10.55
CA LEU A 487 2.16 25.00 -11.68
C LEU A 487 2.58 24.13 -12.86
N ALA A 488 3.86 24.15 -13.24
CA ALA A 488 4.37 23.36 -14.36
C ALA A 488 4.19 21.84 -14.12
N GLN A 489 4.44 21.36 -12.90
CA GLN A 489 4.28 19.94 -12.54
C GLN A 489 2.83 19.45 -12.65
N ASN A 490 1.85 20.31 -12.39
CA ASN A 490 0.43 19.94 -12.43
C ASN A 490 -0.28 20.41 -13.72
N PHE A 491 0.42 21.10 -14.63
CA PHE A 491 -0.20 21.72 -15.81
C PHE A 491 -0.94 20.69 -16.67
N ARG A 492 -0.27 19.56 -17.00
CA ARG A 492 -0.84 18.50 -17.83
C ARG A 492 -2.14 17.94 -17.25
N SER A 493 -2.14 17.59 -15.97
CA SER A 493 -3.32 17.00 -15.32
C SER A 493 -4.46 17.99 -15.18
N LEU A 494 -4.15 19.26 -14.87
CA LEU A 494 -5.14 20.34 -14.80
C LEU A 494 -5.74 20.67 -16.19
N TRP A 495 -4.95 20.59 -17.25
CA TRP A 495 -5.40 20.81 -18.62
C TRP A 495 -6.27 19.65 -19.12
N THR A 496 -5.73 18.43 -19.07
CA THR A 496 -6.33 17.25 -19.71
C THR A 496 -7.44 16.64 -18.86
N PHE A 497 -7.23 16.46 -17.55
CA PHE A 497 -8.18 15.73 -16.69
C PHE A 497 -9.18 16.67 -16.01
N ALA A 498 -8.73 17.81 -15.48
CA ALA A 498 -9.63 18.76 -14.84
C ALA A 498 -10.34 19.69 -15.84
N GLY A 499 -9.81 19.87 -17.05
CA GLY A 499 -10.41 20.72 -18.08
C GLY A 499 -10.31 22.22 -17.78
N MET A 500 -9.26 22.65 -17.09
CA MET A 500 -9.09 24.03 -16.58
C MET A 500 -8.36 24.97 -17.55
N ALA A 501 -8.61 24.88 -18.86
CA ALA A 501 -7.88 25.66 -19.86
C ALA A 501 -7.96 27.18 -19.63
N ASP A 502 -9.15 27.73 -19.37
CA ASP A 502 -9.34 29.17 -19.14
C ASP A 502 -8.50 29.65 -17.94
N ALA A 503 -8.60 28.94 -16.80
CA ALA A 503 -7.87 29.29 -15.59
C ALA A 503 -6.35 29.15 -15.73
N LEU A 504 -5.89 28.14 -16.49
CA LEU A 504 -4.48 27.96 -16.78
C LEU A 504 -3.97 29.04 -17.73
N GLU A 505 -4.70 29.40 -18.78
CA GLU A 505 -4.32 30.51 -19.65
C GLU A 505 -4.19 31.81 -18.85
N ASP A 506 -5.17 32.15 -18.03
CA ASP A 506 -5.14 33.34 -17.16
C ASP A 506 -3.95 33.31 -16.18
N ALA A 507 -3.67 32.15 -15.57
CA ALA A 507 -2.55 31.99 -14.63
C ALA A 507 -1.18 32.08 -15.30
N THR A 508 -1.08 31.70 -16.58
CA THR A 508 0.19 31.61 -17.30
C THR A 508 0.57 32.88 -18.00
N VAL A 509 -0.39 33.68 -18.48
CA VAL A 509 -0.14 34.95 -19.18
C VAL A 509 0.85 35.87 -18.45
N PRO A 510 0.73 36.14 -17.13
CA PRO A 510 1.67 36.99 -16.41
C PRO A 510 3.10 36.42 -16.32
N LEU A 511 3.25 35.10 -16.48
CA LEU A 511 4.53 34.41 -16.35
C LEU A 511 5.33 34.44 -17.65
N LEU A 512 4.67 34.56 -18.81
CA LEU A 512 5.28 34.50 -20.14
C LEU A 512 6.37 35.56 -20.33
N ASP A 513 6.10 36.81 -19.92
CA ASP A 513 7.02 37.94 -20.07
C ASP A 513 8.23 37.85 -19.13
N SER A 514 8.12 37.05 -18.05
CA SER A 514 9.17 36.86 -17.05
C SER A 514 10.10 35.66 -17.33
N GLY A 515 9.83 34.89 -18.39
CA GLY A 515 10.50 33.63 -18.68
C GLY A 515 9.98 32.48 -17.80
N TRP A 516 9.23 31.55 -18.39
CA TRP A 516 8.68 30.37 -17.72
C TRP A 516 9.00 29.09 -18.49
N GLU A 517 10.29 28.76 -18.57
CA GLU A 517 10.79 27.66 -19.42
C GLU A 517 10.22 26.30 -19.01
N ARG A 518 10.03 26.06 -17.71
CA ARG A 518 9.42 24.83 -17.19
C ARG A 518 7.93 24.72 -17.56
N GLY A 519 7.21 25.83 -17.62
CA GLY A 519 5.83 25.82 -18.08
C GLY A 519 5.70 25.56 -19.56
N TRP A 520 6.58 26.15 -20.38
CA TRP A 520 6.66 25.82 -21.80
C TRP A 520 6.91 24.32 -22.03
N LEU A 521 7.80 23.70 -21.25
CA LEU A 521 8.00 22.25 -21.30
C LEU A 521 6.75 21.47 -20.89
N ALA A 522 6.06 21.89 -19.83
CA ALA A 522 4.84 21.23 -19.39
C ALA A 522 3.71 21.31 -20.44
N ILE A 523 3.60 22.44 -21.15
CA ILE A 523 2.70 22.61 -22.29
C ILE A 523 3.05 21.62 -23.41
N ARG A 524 4.33 21.53 -23.80
CA ARG A 524 4.76 20.56 -24.83
C ARG A 524 4.55 19.11 -24.41
N GLN A 525 4.79 18.79 -23.13
CA GLN A 525 4.51 17.47 -22.58
C GLN A 525 3.03 17.12 -22.72
N THR A 526 2.15 18.08 -22.45
CA THR A 526 0.70 17.92 -22.60
C THR A 526 0.32 17.68 -24.06
N ILE A 527 0.88 18.44 -25.02
CA ILE A 527 0.66 18.21 -26.46
C ILE A 527 1.14 16.81 -26.87
N ARG A 528 2.34 16.40 -26.45
CA ARG A 528 2.94 15.13 -26.84
C ARG A 528 2.14 13.93 -26.35
N PHE A 529 1.75 13.93 -25.08
CA PHE A 529 1.12 12.74 -24.48
C PHE A 529 -0.40 12.71 -24.60
N ASP A 530 -1.05 13.89 -24.62
CA ASP A 530 -2.51 13.97 -24.58
C ASP A 530 -3.09 14.58 -25.87
N GLY A 531 -2.28 15.18 -26.75
CA GLY A 531 -2.73 15.91 -27.93
C GLY A 531 -3.67 15.13 -28.85
N ASP A 532 -3.40 13.85 -29.07
CA ASP A 532 -4.24 12.96 -29.90
C ASP A 532 -5.63 12.71 -29.29
N SER A 533 -5.77 12.88 -27.97
CA SER A 533 -7.03 12.69 -27.23
C SER A 533 -7.81 14.00 -27.01
N LEU A 534 -7.19 15.16 -27.27
CA LEU A 534 -7.82 16.47 -27.10
C LEU A 534 -8.75 16.82 -28.27
N SER A 535 -9.76 17.65 -28.00
CA SER A 535 -10.56 18.25 -29.06
C SER A 535 -9.71 19.22 -29.90
N ALA A 536 -10.08 19.42 -31.16
CA ALA A 536 -9.35 20.33 -32.05
C ALA A 536 -9.25 21.77 -31.50
N ASP A 537 -10.28 22.24 -30.79
CA ASP A 537 -10.28 23.55 -30.13
C ASP A 537 -9.28 23.61 -28.98
N MET A 538 -9.30 22.61 -28.07
CA MET A 538 -8.37 22.55 -26.94
C MET A 538 -6.93 22.39 -27.39
N LEU A 539 -6.68 21.59 -28.44
CA LEU A 539 -5.36 21.46 -29.02
C LEU A 539 -4.88 22.78 -29.65
N ALA A 540 -5.74 23.50 -30.37
CA ALA A 540 -5.40 24.79 -30.97
C ALA A 540 -5.05 25.84 -29.91
N ARG A 541 -5.82 25.90 -28.82
CA ARG A 541 -5.54 26.75 -27.64
C ARG A 541 -4.19 26.42 -27.01
N LEU A 542 -3.93 25.13 -26.80
CA LEU A 542 -2.67 24.66 -26.22
C LEU A 542 -1.46 24.98 -27.12
N SER A 543 -1.60 24.79 -28.43
CA SER A 543 -0.58 25.17 -29.41
C SER A 543 -0.33 26.69 -29.43
N GLN A 544 -1.38 27.51 -29.31
CA GLN A 544 -1.21 28.96 -29.21
C GLN A 544 -0.47 29.36 -27.93
N LEU A 545 -0.74 28.69 -26.82
CA LEU A 545 -0.04 28.92 -25.56
C LEU A 545 1.42 28.48 -25.63
N GLU A 546 1.71 27.35 -26.28
CA GLU A 546 3.08 26.87 -26.55
C GLU A 546 3.91 27.93 -27.30
N GLU A 547 3.38 28.44 -28.41
CA GLU A 547 4.06 29.44 -29.25
C GLU A 547 4.34 30.73 -28.48
N ARG A 548 3.44 31.13 -27.58
CA ARG A 548 3.62 32.30 -26.72
C ARG A 548 4.65 32.08 -25.61
N ALA A 549 4.65 30.89 -25.00
CA ALA A 549 5.55 30.51 -23.91
C ALA A 549 6.97 30.15 -24.39
N ARG A 550 7.14 29.91 -25.68
CA ARG A 550 8.41 29.50 -26.28
C ARG A 550 9.56 30.46 -25.92
N PRO A 551 10.69 29.95 -25.38
CA PRO A 551 11.83 30.80 -25.04
C PRO A 551 12.41 31.52 -26.27
N LYS A 552 12.44 32.85 -26.23
CA LYS A 552 12.93 33.70 -27.34
C LYS A 552 14.38 34.15 -27.17
N THR A 553 14.84 34.29 -25.93
CA THR A 553 16.21 34.72 -25.62
C THR A 553 17.17 33.54 -25.71
N LEU A 554 18.44 33.80 -26.06
CA LEU A 554 19.47 32.76 -26.11
C LEU A 554 19.62 32.06 -24.75
N VAL A 555 19.64 32.83 -23.65
CA VAL A 555 19.69 32.31 -22.28
C VAL A 555 18.47 31.44 -21.95
N GLY A 556 17.26 31.88 -22.31
CA GLY A 556 16.03 31.11 -22.08
C GLY A 556 16.01 29.79 -22.85
N ARG A 557 16.48 29.79 -24.10
CA ARG A 557 16.61 28.57 -24.92
C ARG A 557 17.59 27.57 -24.30
N VAL A 558 18.73 28.04 -23.78
CA VAL A 558 19.70 27.19 -23.07
C VAL A 558 19.08 26.63 -21.78
N LYS A 559 18.40 27.46 -20.97
CA LYS A 559 17.69 26.98 -19.78
C LYS A 559 16.68 25.89 -20.12
N ALA A 560 15.94 26.06 -21.21
CA ALA A 560 14.91 25.12 -21.61
C ALA A 560 15.45 23.78 -22.16
N VAL A 561 16.47 23.82 -23.02
CA VAL A 561 16.98 22.65 -23.76
C VAL A 561 18.16 21.96 -23.05
N VAL A 562 19.07 22.76 -22.47
CA VAL A 562 20.36 22.28 -21.93
C VAL A 562 20.25 21.96 -20.44
N LEU A 563 19.49 22.74 -19.66
CA LEU A 563 19.46 22.62 -18.19
C LEU A 563 18.29 21.78 -17.65
N ASN A 564 17.40 21.27 -18.50
CA ASN A 564 16.29 20.42 -18.09
C ASN A 564 16.58 18.92 -18.28
N GLY A 565 16.00 18.12 -17.38
CA GLY A 565 16.21 16.67 -17.22
C GLY A 565 15.93 15.84 -18.47
N HIS A 566 16.68 14.75 -18.65
CA HIS A 566 16.36 13.67 -19.59
C HIS A 566 15.02 12.97 -19.28
N SER A 567 14.62 12.95 -18.00
CA SER A 567 13.38 12.34 -17.51
C SER A 567 12.10 13.12 -17.83
N ALA A 568 12.21 14.22 -18.58
CA ALA A 568 11.03 14.95 -19.02
C ALA A 568 10.28 14.23 -20.17
N ASP A 569 10.87 13.20 -20.81
CA ASP A 569 10.35 12.49 -21.99
C ASP A 569 9.90 13.40 -23.16
N VAL A 570 10.11 14.72 -23.08
CA VAL A 570 9.83 15.64 -24.17
C VAL A 570 11.10 15.79 -25.00
N ASP A 571 11.38 14.79 -25.82
CA ASP A 571 12.32 14.97 -26.91
C ASP A 571 11.74 15.93 -27.94
N PHE A 572 12.56 16.87 -28.36
CA PHE A 572 12.17 18.21 -28.80
C PHE A 572 11.64 18.27 -30.24
N ALA A 573 11.40 17.16 -30.92
CA ALA A 573 10.96 17.11 -32.32
C ALA A 573 9.47 16.79 -32.45
N ASP A 574 8.74 17.62 -33.20
CA ASP A 574 7.36 17.35 -33.58
C ASP A 574 7.32 16.17 -34.58
N GLY A 575 6.62 15.08 -34.24
CA GLY A 575 6.21 14.05 -35.20
C GLY A 575 7.23 12.96 -35.57
N GLU A 576 8.31 12.75 -34.80
CA GLU A 576 9.27 11.67 -35.08
C GLU A 576 9.45 10.69 -33.90
N SER A 577 9.88 9.46 -34.21
CA SER A 577 10.09 8.37 -33.24
C SER A 577 11.05 8.75 -32.10
N ASP A 578 10.93 8.09 -30.95
CA ASP A 578 11.73 8.36 -29.74
C ASP A 578 13.26 8.45 -29.99
N SER A 579 13.83 7.68 -30.92
CA SER A 579 15.27 7.78 -31.23
C SER A 579 15.67 9.07 -31.95
N ASN A 580 14.81 9.63 -32.80
CA ASN A 580 15.13 10.81 -33.61
C ASN A 580 15.02 12.11 -32.80
N GLY A 581 14.08 12.17 -31.86
CA GLY A 581 13.89 13.35 -31.03
C GLY A 581 15.06 13.62 -30.08
N TYR A 582 15.70 12.56 -29.56
CA TYR A 582 16.88 12.64 -28.72
C TYR A 582 18.06 13.28 -29.47
N ASP A 583 18.36 12.77 -30.67
CA ASP A 583 19.45 13.26 -31.53
C ASP A 583 19.25 14.74 -31.92
N VAL A 584 18.02 15.13 -32.25
CA VAL A 584 17.68 16.53 -32.58
C VAL A 584 17.89 17.45 -31.37
N ALA A 585 17.53 17.00 -30.17
CA ALA A 585 17.71 17.79 -28.95
C ALA A 585 19.19 17.94 -28.56
N GLU A 586 19.97 16.87 -28.70
CA GLU A 586 21.43 16.90 -28.53
C GLU A 586 22.10 17.84 -29.54
N GLN A 587 21.69 17.78 -30.80
CA GLN A 587 22.18 18.67 -31.84
C GLN A 587 21.81 20.13 -31.56
N THR A 588 20.57 20.40 -31.11
CA THR A 588 20.12 21.73 -30.71
C THR A 588 20.95 22.26 -29.53
N ALA A 589 21.26 21.42 -28.53
CA ALA A 589 22.12 21.80 -27.41
C ALA A 589 23.53 22.20 -27.87
N ARG A 590 24.09 21.48 -28.84
CA ARG A 590 25.37 21.82 -29.48
C ARG A 590 25.30 23.17 -30.21
N GLU A 591 24.29 23.40 -31.04
CA GLU A 591 24.09 24.67 -31.76
C GLU A 591 23.93 25.86 -30.81
N LEU A 592 23.23 25.67 -29.67
CA LEU A 592 23.13 26.69 -28.63
C LEU A 592 24.50 26.99 -28.00
N GLY A 593 25.35 25.97 -27.81
CA GLY A 593 26.74 26.16 -27.38
C GLY A 593 27.54 27.01 -28.36
N GLU A 594 27.39 26.76 -29.66
CA GLU A 594 28.05 27.55 -30.70
C GLU A 594 27.64 29.03 -30.68
N LEU A 595 26.34 29.30 -30.51
CA LEU A 595 25.81 30.66 -30.42
C LEU A 595 26.30 31.38 -29.16
N VAL A 596 26.34 30.69 -28.01
CA VAL A 596 26.81 31.27 -26.75
C VAL A 596 28.32 31.55 -26.78
N ALA A 597 29.13 30.74 -27.46
CA ALA A 597 30.58 30.95 -27.53
C ALA A 597 31.01 32.28 -28.16
N VAL A 598 30.12 32.96 -28.88
CA VAL A 598 30.36 34.27 -29.51
C VAL A 598 29.53 35.40 -28.89
N ASP A 599 28.83 35.15 -27.79
CA ASP A 599 28.05 36.12 -27.01
C ASP A 599 28.55 36.15 -25.56
N ASP A 600 29.45 37.09 -25.26
CA ASP A 600 30.11 37.21 -23.95
C ASP A 600 29.09 37.43 -22.81
N VAL A 601 27.98 38.12 -23.07
CA VAL A 601 26.95 38.42 -22.05
C VAL A 601 26.15 37.16 -21.73
N ALA A 602 25.72 36.43 -22.76
CA ALA A 602 25.02 35.16 -22.58
C ALA A 602 25.94 34.12 -21.92
N PHE A 603 27.20 34.05 -22.33
CA PHE A 603 28.19 33.14 -21.75
C PHE A 603 28.41 33.41 -20.26
N ALA A 604 28.66 34.66 -19.88
CA ALA A 604 28.81 35.05 -18.47
C ALA A 604 27.56 34.74 -17.64
N THR A 605 26.37 34.94 -18.20
CA THR A 605 25.09 34.67 -17.53
C THR A 605 24.86 33.16 -17.30
N LEU A 606 25.27 32.32 -18.25
CA LEU A 606 25.01 30.88 -18.25
C LEU A 606 26.08 30.06 -17.52
N LEU A 607 27.31 30.57 -17.42
CA LEU A 607 28.44 29.91 -16.75
C LEU A 607 28.09 29.26 -15.41
N PRO A 608 27.51 29.98 -14.41
CA PRO A 608 27.19 29.37 -13.12
C PRO A 608 26.09 28.30 -13.21
N LEU A 609 25.25 28.31 -14.26
CA LEU A 609 24.15 27.37 -14.40
C LEU A 609 24.60 26.05 -15.05
N VAL A 610 25.46 26.12 -16.08
CA VAL A 610 25.89 24.94 -16.87
C VAL A 610 26.87 24.03 -16.12
N VAL A 611 27.51 24.53 -15.06
CA VAL A 611 28.40 23.76 -14.18
C VAL A 611 27.69 23.18 -12.95
N THR A 612 26.37 23.34 -12.82
CA THR A 612 25.60 22.82 -11.69
C THR A 612 24.91 21.49 -11.98
N ASN A 613 24.66 20.70 -10.94
CA ASN A 613 24.09 19.36 -10.99
C ASN A 613 22.61 19.37 -11.41
N LYS A 614 22.42 19.43 -12.74
CA LYS A 614 21.14 19.25 -13.45
C LYS A 614 21.29 18.08 -14.44
N GLN A 615 20.29 17.23 -14.59
CA GLN A 615 20.31 16.07 -15.50
C GLN A 615 20.05 16.45 -16.98
N GLY A 616 20.74 17.44 -17.53
CA GLY A 616 20.47 17.97 -18.87
C GLY A 616 21.50 17.60 -19.94
N ARG A 617 21.59 18.43 -20.98
CA ARG A 617 22.43 18.22 -22.18
C ARG A 617 23.73 19.03 -22.14
N GLN A 618 24.29 19.24 -20.94
CA GLN A 618 25.45 20.12 -20.74
C GLN A 618 26.69 19.67 -21.52
N ALA A 619 26.89 18.37 -21.73
CA ALA A 619 28.01 17.86 -22.54
C ALA A 619 27.92 18.36 -23.99
N MET A 620 26.77 18.18 -24.64
CA MET A 620 26.57 18.62 -26.02
C MET A 620 26.70 20.14 -26.17
N PHE A 621 26.21 20.90 -25.20
CA PHE A 621 26.42 22.33 -25.12
C PHE A 621 27.91 22.71 -24.99
N GLY A 622 28.65 22.02 -24.12
CA GLY A 622 30.09 22.18 -23.96
C GLY A 622 30.87 21.93 -25.26
N ALA A 623 30.50 20.88 -26.00
CA ALA A 623 31.09 20.59 -27.31
C ALA A 623 30.88 21.77 -28.28
N GLY A 624 29.66 22.30 -28.37
CA GLY A 624 29.34 23.48 -29.17
C GLY A 624 30.17 24.72 -28.82
N LEU A 625 30.40 24.96 -27.51
CA LEU A 625 31.24 26.08 -27.07
C LEU A 625 32.66 25.99 -27.66
N ALA A 626 33.26 24.81 -27.64
CA ALA A 626 34.62 24.57 -28.14
C ALA A 626 34.74 24.72 -29.67
N ILE A 627 33.65 24.50 -30.43
CA ILE A 627 33.63 24.68 -31.89
C ILE A 627 33.90 26.14 -32.27
N LYS A 628 33.19 27.08 -31.64
CA LYS A 628 33.21 28.51 -32.06
C LYS A 628 34.06 29.41 -31.16
N THR A 629 34.53 28.95 -30.01
CA THR A 629 35.34 29.80 -29.12
C THR A 629 36.64 30.25 -29.79
N ASN A 630 36.98 31.52 -29.59
CA ASN A 630 38.20 32.14 -30.09
C ASN A 630 39.46 31.67 -29.33
N SER A 631 39.31 31.23 -28.08
CA SER A 631 40.41 30.75 -27.25
C SER A 631 39.98 29.52 -26.44
N LEU A 632 40.45 28.34 -26.85
CA LEU A 632 40.16 27.08 -26.15
C LEU A 632 40.60 27.13 -24.68
N ARG A 633 41.80 27.65 -24.42
CA ARG A 633 42.33 27.82 -23.06
C ARG A 633 41.57 28.87 -22.26
N GLY A 634 41.17 29.98 -22.89
CA GLY A 634 40.39 31.04 -22.23
C GLY A 634 39.01 30.55 -21.81
N CYS A 635 38.29 29.88 -22.71
CA CYS A 635 36.97 29.32 -22.42
C CYS A 635 37.03 28.20 -21.38
N TRP A 636 38.05 27.33 -21.47
CA TRP A 636 38.30 26.30 -20.44
C TRP A 636 38.53 26.93 -19.06
N ALA A 637 39.39 27.95 -18.97
CA ALA A 637 39.67 28.63 -17.70
C ALA A 637 38.40 29.24 -17.08
N ALA A 638 37.53 29.88 -17.88
CA ALA A 638 36.27 30.44 -17.41
C ALA A 638 35.28 29.36 -16.91
N LEU A 639 35.17 28.23 -17.62
CA LEU A 639 34.34 27.11 -17.19
C LEU A 639 34.84 26.51 -15.88
N VAL A 640 36.16 26.36 -15.72
CA VAL A 640 36.75 25.83 -14.49
C VAL A 640 36.59 26.80 -13.32
N GLU A 641 36.74 28.10 -13.55
CA GLU A 641 36.50 29.13 -12.52
C GLU A 641 35.05 29.10 -12.01
N ALA A 642 34.08 28.99 -12.92
CA ALA A 642 32.67 28.84 -12.55
C ALA A 642 32.41 27.52 -11.79
N PHE A 643 33.01 26.43 -12.25
CA PHE A 643 32.92 25.12 -11.60
C PHE A 643 33.47 25.15 -10.17
N GLU A 644 34.63 25.79 -9.96
CA GLU A 644 35.25 25.93 -8.64
C GLU A 644 34.47 26.85 -7.70
N SER A 645 33.82 27.88 -8.25
CA SER A 645 32.96 28.80 -7.49
C SER A 645 31.65 28.15 -7.05
N THR A 646 31.28 27.00 -7.61
CA THR A 646 30.07 26.23 -7.25
C THR A 646 30.35 25.31 -6.05
N PRO A 647 29.43 25.16 -5.06
CA PRO A 647 29.57 24.20 -3.97
C PRO A 647 29.81 22.77 -4.46
N ALA A 648 30.67 22.02 -3.77
CA ALA A 648 31.17 20.72 -4.27
C ALA A 648 30.07 19.68 -4.55
N ASP A 649 29.03 19.66 -3.72
CA ASP A 649 27.84 18.81 -3.82
C ASP A 649 26.89 19.22 -4.97
N GLN A 650 27.05 20.44 -5.49
CA GLN A 650 26.23 21.00 -6.57
C GLN A 650 26.93 21.00 -7.93
N ARG A 651 28.19 20.56 -8.02
CA ARG A 651 28.98 20.60 -9.27
C ARG A 651 28.55 19.54 -10.29
N ASN A 652 28.65 19.88 -11.58
CA ASN A 652 28.46 18.99 -12.71
C ASN A 652 29.59 19.15 -13.73
N VAL A 653 30.30 18.04 -13.99
CA VAL A 653 31.48 18.02 -14.88
C VAL A 653 31.12 17.89 -16.36
N GLN A 654 29.86 17.61 -16.71
CA GLN A 654 29.50 17.21 -18.09
C GLN A 654 29.78 18.29 -19.13
N VAL A 655 29.61 19.58 -18.80
CA VAL A 655 29.97 20.68 -19.73
C VAL A 655 31.47 20.69 -20.05
N LEU A 656 32.32 20.42 -19.05
CA LEU A 656 33.77 20.33 -19.23
C LEU A 656 34.14 19.11 -20.08
N ARG A 657 33.48 17.97 -19.83
CA ARG A 657 33.67 16.74 -20.62
C ARG A 657 33.36 16.97 -22.10
N GLY A 658 32.18 17.49 -22.40
CA GLY A 658 31.79 17.76 -23.79
C GLY A 658 32.67 18.82 -24.47
N PHE A 659 33.08 19.85 -23.73
CA PHE A 659 34.05 20.83 -24.23
C PHE A 659 35.36 20.16 -24.65
N LEU A 660 35.91 19.29 -23.80
CA LEU A 660 37.13 18.56 -24.10
C LEU A 660 37.02 17.62 -25.30
N GLN A 661 35.81 17.09 -25.58
CA GLN A 661 35.60 16.22 -26.73
C GLN A 661 35.92 16.94 -28.04
N THR A 662 35.39 18.15 -28.19
CA THR A 662 35.69 18.97 -29.37
C THR A 662 37.11 19.57 -29.31
N VAL A 663 37.68 19.82 -28.13
CA VAL A 663 39.10 20.21 -28.02
C VAL A 663 40.00 19.10 -28.56
N PHE A 664 39.73 17.83 -28.27
CA PHE A 664 40.49 16.70 -28.81
C PHE A 664 40.47 16.69 -30.35
N GLU A 665 39.31 16.94 -30.95
CA GLU A 665 39.14 17.01 -32.41
C GLU A 665 39.86 18.21 -33.05
N ARG A 666 39.87 19.37 -32.36
CA ARG A 666 40.42 20.63 -32.88
C ARG A 666 41.92 20.81 -32.62
N ASP A 667 42.39 20.46 -31.42
CA ASP A 667 43.78 20.60 -30.99
C ASP A 667 44.13 19.56 -29.91
N ARG A 668 44.65 18.42 -30.36
CA ARG A 668 45.08 17.34 -29.47
C ARG A 668 46.18 17.78 -28.49
N ALA A 669 47.07 18.69 -28.86
CA ALA A 669 48.13 19.11 -27.94
C ALA A 669 47.55 19.89 -26.74
N VAL A 670 46.58 20.75 -26.99
CA VAL A 670 45.85 21.47 -25.93
C VAL A 670 45.02 20.53 -25.07
N PHE A 671 44.35 19.54 -25.67
CA PHE A 671 43.63 18.49 -24.92
C PHE A 671 44.55 17.77 -23.92
N GLU A 672 45.71 17.31 -24.39
CA GLU A 672 46.68 16.59 -23.55
C GLU A 672 47.23 17.47 -22.42
N GLN A 673 47.52 18.75 -22.71
CA GLN A 673 47.99 19.70 -21.70
C GLN A 673 46.92 19.99 -20.65
N ILE A 674 45.65 20.18 -21.06
CA ILE A 674 44.55 20.42 -20.12
C ILE A 674 44.36 19.23 -19.18
N LEU A 675 44.45 18.01 -19.68
CA LEU A 675 44.34 16.81 -18.83
C LEU A 675 45.49 16.68 -17.83
N ASP A 676 46.72 16.99 -18.24
CA ASP A 676 47.87 17.00 -17.33
C ASP A 676 47.72 18.10 -16.26
N GLU A 677 47.27 19.30 -16.64
CA GLU A 677 46.98 20.40 -15.71
C GLU A 677 45.82 20.04 -14.75
N ALA A 678 44.79 19.33 -15.22
CA ALA A 678 43.65 18.90 -14.41
C ALA A 678 44.01 17.86 -13.35
N MET A 679 45.01 16.99 -13.62
CA MET A 679 45.54 16.03 -12.63
C MET A 679 46.16 16.73 -11.42
N GLU A 680 46.77 17.90 -11.62
CA GLU A 680 47.43 18.69 -10.57
C GLU A 680 46.46 19.66 -9.85
N ARG A 681 45.24 19.83 -10.36
CA ARG A 681 44.24 20.76 -9.82
C ARG A 681 43.20 20.03 -8.98
N ALA A 682 43.23 20.22 -7.66
CA ALA A 682 42.40 19.46 -6.69
C ALA A 682 40.90 19.43 -7.00
N SER A 683 40.34 20.51 -7.57
CA SER A 683 38.92 20.58 -7.95
C SER A 683 38.54 19.68 -9.13
N LEU A 684 39.51 19.39 -10.02
CA LEU A 684 39.34 18.63 -11.26
C LEU A 684 39.95 17.23 -11.19
N ALA A 685 40.95 16.99 -10.33
CA ALA A 685 41.67 15.73 -10.23
C ALA A 685 40.71 14.53 -10.06
N GLN A 686 39.66 14.68 -9.22
CA GLN A 686 38.65 13.64 -9.05
C GLN A 686 37.84 13.33 -10.32
N TRP A 687 37.75 14.26 -11.26
CA TRP A 687 36.96 14.15 -12.48
C TRP A 687 37.78 13.78 -13.71
N VAL A 688 39.11 13.72 -13.61
CA VAL A 688 39.97 13.33 -14.73
C VAL A 688 39.57 11.99 -15.36
N PRO A 689 39.18 10.93 -14.60
CA PRO A 689 38.70 9.70 -15.23
C PRO A 689 37.51 9.90 -16.17
N VAL A 690 36.61 10.85 -15.87
CA VAL A 690 35.45 11.20 -16.71
C VAL A 690 35.87 12.07 -17.89
N LEU A 691 36.77 13.04 -17.66
CA LEU A 691 37.29 13.94 -18.70
C LEU A 691 38.13 13.21 -19.75
N LEU A 692 38.84 12.15 -19.37
CA LEU A 692 39.60 11.30 -20.29
C LEU A 692 38.71 10.65 -21.37
N LEU A 693 37.45 10.38 -21.05
CA LEU A 693 36.45 9.79 -21.94
C LEU A 693 35.92 10.76 -23.01
N SER A 694 36.54 11.93 -23.13
CA SER A 694 36.24 12.88 -24.20
C SER A 694 37.07 12.59 -25.47
N GLY A 695 38.07 11.70 -25.39
CA GLY A 695 38.80 11.15 -26.53
C GLY A 695 39.03 9.64 -26.37
N PRO A 696 39.67 8.97 -27.36
CA PRO A 696 40.03 7.56 -27.26
C PRO A 696 40.99 7.29 -26.09
N LEU A 697 40.75 6.21 -25.34
CA LEU A 697 41.66 5.77 -24.27
C LEU A 697 42.89 5.06 -24.87
N ASP A 698 43.95 5.84 -25.10
CA ASP A 698 45.27 5.33 -25.49
C ASP A 698 46.14 4.96 -24.26
N ASP A 699 47.39 4.54 -24.51
CA ASP A 699 48.33 4.18 -23.44
C ASP A 699 48.56 5.34 -22.44
N ARG A 700 48.57 6.59 -22.90
CA ARG A 700 48.74 7.77 -22.03
C ARG A 700 47.50 7.98 -21.17
N GLY A 701 46.31 7.82 -21.74
CA GLY A 701 45.05 7.80 -21.01
C GLY A 701 45.03 6.71 -19.93
N CYS A 702 45.49 5.50 -20.25
CA CYS A 702 45.60 4.40 -19.30
C CYS A 702 46.57 4.72 -18.14
N LEU A 703 47.72 5.36 -18.42
CA LEU A 703 48.66 5.80 -17.39
C LEU A 703 48.04 6.85 -16.46
N ARG A 704 47.25 7.80 -16.98
CA ARG A 704 46.51 8.78 -16.16
C ARG A 704 45.43 8.12 -15.32
N LEU A 705 44.73 7.11 -15.83
CA LEU A 705 43.76 6.32 -15.05
C LEU A 705 44.46 5.61 -13.88
N LEU A 706 45.60 4.96 -14.12
CA LEU A 706 46.38 4.32 -13.06
C LEU A 706 46.83 5.34 -11.99
N ALA A 707 47.34 6.50 -12.40
CA ALA A 707 47.70 7.57 -11.47
C ALA A 707 46.50 8.11 -10.68
N SER A 708 45.33 8.22 -11.32
CA SER A 708 44.07 8.63 -10.65
C SER A 708 43.60 7.59 -9.64
N MET A 709 43.77 6.29 -9.92
CA MET A 709 43.43 5.22 -8.98
C MET A 709 44.33 5.26 -7.74
N ASP A 710 45.61 5.62 -7.90
CA ASP A 710 46.57 5.78 -6.81
C ASP A 710 46.31 7.02 -5.93
N ASN A 711 45.53 7.99 -6.43
CA ASN A 711 45.18 9.18 -5.67
C ASN A 711 44.01 8.88 -4.70
N PRO A 712 44.20 9.02 -3.37
CA PRO A 712 43.14 8.76 -2.39
C PRO A 712 41.97 9.76 -2.45
N ALA A 713 42.17 10.95 -3.03
CA ALA A 713 41.12 11.95 -3.18
C ALA A 713 40.14 11.64 -4.33
N VAL A 714 40.49 10.72 -5.24
CA VAL A 714 39.61 10.27 -6.31
C VAL A 714 38.81 9.09 -5.79
N PRO A 715 37.47 9.15 -5.68
CA PRO A 715 36.68 8.01 -5.22
C PRO A 715 36.45 6.98 -6.33
N ALA A 716 36.24 5.71 -5.97
CA ALA A 716 36.13 4.63 -6.93
C ALA A 716 34.93 4.76 -7.89
N TRP A 717 33.79 5.30 -7.41
CA TRP A 717 32.56 5.42 -8.20
C TRP A 717 32.75 6.23 -9.50
N VAL A 718 33.72 7.15 -9.56
CA VAL A 718 33.99 7.97 -10.76
C VAL A 718 34.43 7.07 -11.93
N PHE A 719 35.11 5.96 -11.67
CA PHE A 719 35.57 5.05 -12.72
C PHE A 719 34.41 4.27 -13.36
N SER A 720 33.20 4.26 -12.78
CA SER A 720 32.01 3.63 -13.40
C SER A 720 31.69 4.22 -14.78
N TYR A 721 32.14 5.44 -15.07
CA TYR A 721 31.96 6.05 -16.38
C TYR A 721 32.65 5.27 -17.51
N LEU A 722 33.67 4.46 -17.20
CA LEU A 722 34.36 3.59 -18.16
C LEU A 722 33.46 2.47 -18.72
N SER A 723 32.39 2.12 -18.01
CA SER A 723 31.43 1.09 -18.43
C SER A 723 30.51 1.56 -19.56
N PHE A 724 30.43 2.86 -19.83
CA PHE A 724 29.55 3.42 -20.86
C PHE A 724 30.27 3.66 -22.20
N GLY A 725 29.50 3.72 -23.29
CA GLY A 725 29.98 4.19 -24.60
C GLY A 725 31.08 3.33 -25.24
N ARG A 726 31.25 2.07 -24.81
CA ARG A 726 32.31 1.15 -25.26
C ARG A 726 33.73 1.72 -25.09
N ALA A 727 33.93 2.60 -24.10
CA ALA A 727 35.20 3.29 -23.89
C ALA A 727 36.41 2.35 -23.71
N THR A 728 36.18 1.18 -23.13
CA THR A 728 37.22 0.18 -22.86
C THR A 728 37.45 -0.81 -24.00
N GLU A 729 36.60 -0.83 -25.04
CA GLU A 729 36.71 -1.76 -26.19
C GLU A 729 38.09 -1.72 -26.89
N PRO A 730 38.74 -0.55 -27.07
CA PRO A 730 40.07 -0.47 -27.68
C PRO A 730 41.23 -0.90 -26.76
N ILE A 731 40.99 -1.16 -25.48
CA ILE A 731 42.04 -1.46 -24.51
C ILE A 731 42.43 -2.94 -24.60
N GLU A 732 43.72 -3.20 -24.79
CA GLU A 732 44.28 -4.54 -24.80
C GLU A 732 44.03 -5.31 -23.48
N SER A 733 43.78 -6.62 -23.58
CA SER A 733 43.36 -7.48 -22.46
C SER A 733 44.28 -7.38 -21.23
N ASP A 734 45.60 -7.33 -21.42
CA ASP A 734 46.56 -7.24 -20.31
C ASP A 734 46.58 -5.87 -19.63
N ARG A 735 46.33 -4.80 -20.40
CA ARG A 735 46.22 -3.44 -19.86
C ARG A 735 44.93 -3.29 -19.08
N LEU A 736 43.81 -3.81 -19.60
CA LEU A 736 42.55 -3.82 -18.88
C LEU A 736 42.67 -4.60 -17.57
N ALA A 737 43.32 -5.78 -17.59
CA ALA A 737 43.57 -6.55 -16.38
C ALA A 737 44.36 -5.75 -15.33
N GLN A 738 45.36 -4.96 -15.75
CA GLN A 738 46.10 -4.06 -14.85
C GLN A 738 45.21 -2.97 -14.25
N LEU A 739 44.35 -2.33 -15.05
CA LEU A 739 43.42 -1.30 -14.57
C LEU A 739 42.43 -1.87 -13.55
N LEU A 740 41.80 -3.01 -13.87
CA LEU A 740 40.85 -3.68 -12.98
C LEU A 740 41.49 -4.14 -11.68
N GLN A 741 42.70 -4.71 -11.74
CA GLN A 741 43.47 -5.09 -10.55
C GLN A 741 43.82 -3.89 -9.68
N ARG A 742 44.12 -2.74 -10.28
CA ARG A 742 44.44 -1.53 -9.51
C ARG A 742 43.19 -0.94 -8.87
N LEU A 743 42.08 -0.90 -9.61
CA LEU A 743 40.79 -0.45 -9.11
C LEU A 743 40.26 -1.34 -7.98
N SER A 744 40.46 -2.66 -8.05
CA SER A 744 40.00 -3.59 -7.01
C SER A 744 40.68 -3.41 -5.64
N ILE A 745 41.85 -2.76 -5.60
CA ILE A 745 42.57 -2.47 -4.34
C ILE A 745 42.06 -1.15 -3.71
N LYS A 746 41.35 -0.34 -4.48
CA LYS A 746 40.80 0.94 -4.02
C LYS A 746 39.56 0.71 -3.15
N PRO A 747 39.33 1.50 -2.08
CA PRO A 747 38.08 1.45 -1.32
C PRO A 747 36.87 1.55 -2.24
N ASP A 748 35.90 0.65 -2.05
CA ASP A 748 34.66 0.51 -2.84
C ASP A 748 34.88 0.24 -4.35
N GLY A 749 36.09 -0.16 -4.76
CA GLY A 749 36.46 -0.31 -6.17
C GLY A 749 36.10 -1.65 -6.82
N VAL A 750 35.83 -2.70 -6.03
CA VAL A 750 35.53 -4.03 -6.58
C VAL A 750 34.25 -4.04 -7.41
N GLY A 751 33.16 -3.43 -6.90
CA GLY A 751 31.88 -3.34 -7.61
C GLY A 751 32.01 -2.58 -8.93
N VAL A 752 32.77 -1.48 -8.94
CA VAL A 752 33.02 -0.69 -10.15
C VAL A 752 33.85 -1.47 -11.18
N ALA A 753 34.85 -2.24 -10.73
CA ALA A 753 35.65 -3.09 -11.60
C ALA A 753 34.81 -4.23 -12.22
N ILE A 754 33.84 -4.78 -11.49
CA ILE A 754 32.89 -5.78 -11.98
C ILE A 754 32.05 -5.22 -13.14
N ASP A 755 31.49 -4.02 -12.97
CA ASP A 755 30.69 -3.35 -14.00
C ASP A 755 31.51 -3.11 -15.28
N ILE A 756 32.72 -2.55 -15.15
CA ILE A 756 33.61 -2.30 -16.29
C ILE A 756 33.95 -3.60 -17.03
N LEU A 757 34.26 -4.67 -16.30
CA LEU A 757 34.58 -5.98 -16.87
C LEU A 757 33.37 -6.58 -17.59
N TYR A 758 32.19 -6.50 -16.98
CA TYR A 758 30.94 -6.98 -17.57
C TYR A 758 30.65 -6.27 -18.90
N MET A 759 30.71 -4.94 -18.92
CA MET A 759 30.45 -4.15 -20.13
C MET A 759 31.49 -4.39 -21.23
N TYR A 760 32.77 -4.53 -20.88
CA TYR A 760 33.83 -4.90 -21.84
C TYR A 760 33.55 -6.25 -22.51
N ILE A 761 33.10 -7.24 -21.73
CA ILE A 761 32.79 -8.58 -22.22
C ILE A 761 31.52 -8.63 -23.06
N HIS A 762 30.49 -7.87 -22.67
CA HIS A 762 29.25 -7.79 -23.42
C HIS A 762 29.47 -7.22 -24.84
N GLY A 763 30.39 -6.26 -24.97
CA GLY A 763 30.74 -5.63 -26.24
C GLY A 763 31.79 -6.36 -27.08
N ASN A 764 32.56 -7.29 -26.52
CA ASN A 764 33.76 -7.85 -27.17
C ASN A 764 33.76 -9.40 -27.22
N SER A 765 33.84 -9.96 -28.43
CA SER A 765 33.88 -11.42 -28.66
C SER A 765 35.29 -12.01 -28.73
N ASN A 766 36.32 -11.19 -28.53
CA ASN A 766 37.72 -11.62 -28.67
C ASN A 766 38.14 -12.64 -27.58
N PRO A 767 39.13 -13.51 -27.88
CA PRO A 767 39.70 -14.41 -26.90
C PRO A 767 40.27 -13.63 -25.71
N LEU A 768 39.85 -13.98 -24.49
CA LEU A 768 40.32 -13.33 -23.27
C LEU A 768 41.69 -13.90 -22.87
N GLY A 769 42.63 -13.02 -22.51
CA GLY A 769 43.95 -13.44 -22.01
C GLY A 769 43.88 -14.07 -20.62
N GLY A 770 44.83 -14.96 -20.29
CA GLY A 770 44.87 -15.65 -18.99
C GLY A 770 44.92 -14.70 -17.79
N ARG A 771 45.66 -13.59 -17.91
CA ARG A 771 45.75 -12.55 -16.87
C ARG A 771 44.40 -11.90 -16.55
N LEU A 772 43.57 -11.64 -17.57
CA LEU A 772 42.25 -11.04 -17.40
C LEU A 772 41.28 -12.04 -16.75
N THR A 773 41.38 -13.32 -17.11
CA THR A 773 40.63 -14.41 -16.46
C THR A 773 40.97 -14.51 -14.97
N ASP A 774 42.26 -14.43 -14.60
CA ASP A 774 42.67 -14.47 -13.20
C ASP A 774 42.15 -13.26 -12.41
N VAL A 775 42.18 -12.05 -13.01
CA VAL A 775 41.61 -10.85 -12.40
C VAL A 775 40.11 -10.96 -12.26
N ALA A 776 39.39 -11.44 -13.28
CA ALA A 776 37.95 -11.66 -13.24
C ALA A 776 37.55 -12.62 -12.10
N ARG A 777 38.26 -13.74 -11.97
CA ARG A 777 38.08 -14.70 -10.88
C ARG A 777 38.34 -14.05 -9.52
N ASN A 778 39.36 -13.21 -9.39
CA ASN A 778 39.63 -12.48 -8.16
C ASN A 778 38.54 -11.44 -7.83
N LEU A 779 37.99 -10.74 -8.83
CA LEU A 779 36.88 -9.80 -8.63
C LEU A 779 35.63 -10.51 -8.14
N ILE A 780 35.23 -11.62 -8.78
CA ILE A 780 34.09 -12.44 -8.34
C ILE A 780 34.32 -12.95 -6.92
N ALA A 781 35.56 -13.36 -6.60
CA ALA A 781 35.94 -13.86 -5.29
C ALA A 781 35.92 -12.83 -4.14
N ASN A 782 35.81 -11.54 -4.44
CA ASN A 782 35.78 -10.47 -3.43
C ASN A 782 34.61 -9.50 -3.67
N ALA A 783 33.59 -9.93 -4.41
CA ALA A 783 32.46 -9.08 -4.76
C ALA A 783 31.73 -8.60 -3.49
N PRO A 784 31.36 -7.30 -3.42
CA PRO A 784 30.60 -6.78 -2.29
C PRO A 784 29.15 -7.24 -2.42
N PHE A 785 28.72 -8.19 -1.59
CA PHE A 785 27.35 -8.72 -1.58
C PHE A 785 26.37 -7.84 -0.79
N ASP A 786 26.58 -6.52 -0.69
CA ASP A 786 25.74 -5.63 0.12
C ASP A 786 24.39 -5.25 -0.53
N LYS A 787 23.46 -4.71 0.30
CA LYS A 787 22.04 -4.53 -0.07
C LYS A 787 21.83 -3.38 -1.08
N ASN A 788 20.89 -3.58 -2.01
CA ASN A 788 20.28 -2.60 -2.93
C ASN A 788 21.00 -2.26 -4.25
N ASN A 789 21.62 -3.23 -4.94
CA ASN A 789 22.07 -3.00 -6.32
C ASN A 789 21.65 -4.12 -7.28
N HIS A 790 20.41 -4.09 -7.77
CA HIS A 790 19.90 -5.05 -8.77
C HIS A 790 20.78 -5.20 -10.02
N ARG A 791 21.54 -4.14 -10.36
CA ARG A 791 22.48 -4.17 -11.48
C ARG A 791 23.66 -5.12 -11.21
N LEU A 792 24.18 -5.13 -9.98
CA LEU A 792 25.31 -5.98 -9.60
C LEU A 792 24.97 -7.48 -9.68
N ASP A 793 23.74 -7.87 -9.33
CA ASP A 793 23.29 -9.28 -9.41
C ASP A 793 23.36 -9.81 -10.84
N HIS A 794 22.84 -9.03 -11.80
CA HIS A 794 22.87 -9.38 -13.21
C HIS A 794 24.32 -9.46 -13.75
N GLU A 795 25.15 -8.46 -13.43
CA GLU A 795 26.55 -8.40 -13.86
C GLU A 795 27.34 -9.60 -13.34
N LEU A 796 27.22 -9.91 -12.04
CA LEU A 796 27.87 -11.06 -11.41
C LEU A 796 27.41 -12.38 -12.00
N ALA A 797 26.11 -12.57 -12.20
CA ALA A 797 25.57 -13.79 -12.80
C ALA A 797 26.23 -14.09 -14.15
N ARG A 798 26.36 -13.06 -15.01
CA ARG A 798 26.96 -13.19 -16.35
C ARG A 798 28.47 -13.46 -16.28
N LEU A 799 29.17 -12.82 -15.35
CA LEU A 799 30.59 -13.09 -15.14
C LEU A 799 30.84 -14.51 -14.59
N ILE A 800 29.98 -14.98 -13.67
CA ILE A 800 30.03 -16.35 -13.13
C ILE A 800 29.80 -17.37 -14.24
N GLU A 801 28.77 -17.16 -15.07
CA GLU A 801 28.48 -18.02 -16.23
C GLU A 801 29.64 -18.12 -17.22
N LYS A 802 30.49 -17.07 -17.30
CA LYS A 802 31.63 -17.03 -18.22
C LYS A 802 32.93 -17.55 -17.62
N PHE A 803 33.25 -17.20 -16.36
CA PHE A 803 34.58 -17.44 -15.77
C PHE A 803 34.64 -18.57 -14.75
N LEU A 804 33.49 -19.03 -14.25
CA LEU A 804 33.40 -20.09 -13.24
C LEU A 804 32.94 -21.44 -13.80
N VAL A 805 33.11 -21.69 -15.09
CA VAL A 805 32.79 -22.98 -15.74
C VAL A 805 33.98 -23.93 -15.64
N GLY A 806 33.71 -25.19 -15.25
CA GLY A 806 34.73 -26.26 -15.25
C GLY A 806 35.50 -26.39 -13.94
N THR A 807 36.44 -27.35 -13.91
CA THR A 807 37.14 -27.77 -12.69
C THR A 807 38.21 -26.79 -12.24
N ASP A 808 38.79 -26.01 -13.16
CA ASP A 808 39.83 -25.03 -12.90
C ASP A 808 39.32 -23.78 -12.15
N ALA A 809 38.00 -23.57 -12.12
CA ALA A 809 37.35 -22.49 -11.40
C ALA A 809 36.72 -22.89 -10.05
N GLU A 810 36.80 -24.18 -9.67
CA GLU A 810 36.22 -24.66 -8.40
C GLU A 810 36.77 -23.94 -7.18
N SER A 811 38.05 -23.57 -7.19
CA SER A 811 38.71 -22.88 -6.07
C SER A 811 38.04 -21.55 -5.74
N VAL A 812 37.57 -20.83 -6.75
CA VAL A 812 36.85 -19.55 -6.58
C VAL A 812 35.45 -19.80 -6.04
N ALA A 813 34.72 -20.77 -6.59
CA ALA A 813 33.39 -21.14 -6.10
C ALA A 813 33.43 -21.60 -4.62
N ARG A 814 34.47 -22.35 -4.23
CA ARG A 814 34.70 -22.78 -2.83
C ARG A 814 35.02 -21.63 -1.88
N LYS A 815 35.41 -20.46 -2.39
CA LYS A 815 35.57 -19.25 -1.57
C LYS A 815 34.25 -18.47 -1.49
N VAL A 816 33.59 -18.25 -2.62
CA VAL A 816 32.38 -17.40 -2.73
C VAL A 816 31.16 -18.01 -2.04
N LEU A 817 30.91 -19.31 -2.24
CA LEU A 817 29.69 -19.95 -1.75
C LEU A 817 29.58 -19.98 -0.22
N PRO A 818 30.66 -20.25 0.56
CA PRO A 818 30.62 -20.10 2.01
C PRO A 818 30.33 -18.67 2.50
N GLU A 819 30.92 -17.65 1.87
CA GLU A 819 30.68 -16.25 2.23
C GLU A 819 29.20 -15.87 1.99
N LEU A 820 28.61 -16.30 0.87
CA LEU A 820 27.19 -16.12 0.58
C LEU A 820 26.30 -16.92 1.54
N ALA A 821 26.68 -18.15 1.88
CA ALA A 821 25.97 -18.97 2.86
C ALA A 821 25.90 -18.25 4.21
N GLU A 822 27.04 -17.78 4.72
CA GLU A 822 27.14 -17.04 5.98
C GLU A 822 26.35 -15.71 5.92
N ALA A 823 26.35 -15.02 4.79
CA ALA A 823 25.59 -13.79 4.60
C ALA A 823 24.07 -14.01 4.66
N LEU A 824 23.58 -15.14 4.12
CA LEU A 824 22.17 -15.54 4.25
C LEU A 824 21.82 -15.96 5.67
N GLU A 825 22.73 -16.67 6.36
CA GLU A 825 22.56 -17.08 7.77
C GLU A 825 22.46 -15.87 8.70
N LYS A 826 23.29 -14.85 8.47
CA LYS A 826 23.31 -13.61 9.28
C LYS A 826 22.30 -12.55 8.83
N PHE A 827 21.47 -12.83 7.83
CA PHE A 827 20.49 -11.89 7.26
C PHE A 827 21.10 -10.58 6.73
N THR A 828 22.40 -10.58 6.41
CA THR A 828 23.07 -9.45 5.73
C THR A 828 22.70 -9.42 4.25
N VAL A 829 22.35 -10.57 3.68
CA VAL A 829 21.79 -10.72 2.33
C VAL A 829 20.46 -11.47 2.43
N SER A 830 19.49 -11.07 1.62
CA SER A 830 18.22 -11.78 1.44
C SER A 830 18.15 -12.45 0.09
N ARG A 831 17.20 -13.38 -0.07
CA ARG A 831 16.91 -14.06 -1.34
C ARG A 831 16.51 -13.11 -2.48
N HIS A 832 16.12 -11.88 -2.16
CA HIS A 832 15.67 -10.89 -3.13
C HIS A 832 16.81 -10.02 -3.66
N ASP A 833 17.99 -10.09 -3.03
CA ASP A 833 19.13 -9.24 -3.38
C ASP A 833 19.98 -9.85 -4.51
N LEU A 834 20.15 -11.19 -4.54
CA LEU A 834 21.04 -11.89 -5.49
C LEU A 834 20.41 -13.12 -6.21
N PRO A 835 19.18 -13.04 -6.75
CA PRO A 835 18.53 -14.19 -7.38
C PRO A 835 19.27 -14.74 -8.62
N GLU A 836 19.82 -13.88 -9.50
CA GLU A 836 20.51 -14.31 -10.72
C GLU A 836 21.90 -14.90 -10.42
N THR A 837 22.64 -14.29 -9.48
CA THR A 837 23.97 -14.72 -9.04
C THR A 837 23.90 -16.13 -8.45
N LEU A 838 22.94 -16.37 -7.56
CA LEU A 838 22.73 -17.71 -6.99
C LEU A 838 22.37 -18.71 -8.09
N ALA A 839 21.47 -18.36 -9.01
CA ALA A 839 21.09 -19.23 -10.12
C ALA A 839 22.29 -19.58 -11.03
N ALA A 840 23.15 -18.60 -11.32
CA ALA A 840 24.37 -18.80 -12.09
C ALA A 840 25.34 -19.77 -11.39
N LEU A 841 25.59 -19.60 -10.09
CA LEU A 841 26.45 -20.50 -9.31
C LEU A 841 25.93 -21.94 -9.30
N PHE A 842 24.62 -22.13 -9.08
CA PHE A 842 23.99 -23.44 -9.14
C PHE A 842 24.05 -24.06 -10.54
N LYS A 843 24.01 -23.24 -11.60
CA LYS A 843 24.12 -23.69 -12.98
C LYS A 843 25.53 -24.15 -13.35
N VAL A 844 26.57 -23.37 -13.02
CA VAL A 844 27.95 -23.66 -13.46
C VAL A 844 28.75 -24.53 -12.49
N GLN A 845 28.43 -24.49 -11.20
CA GLN A 845 29.13 -25.24 -10.14
C GLN A 845 28.12 -25.99 -9.23
N PRO A 846 27.23 -26.84 -9.79
CA PRO A 846 26.08 -27.40 -9.07
C PRO A 846 26.47 -28.19 -7.83
N ARG A 847 27.54 -28.99 -7.90
CA ARG A 847 27.99 -29.81 -6.76
C ARG A 847 28.41 -28.94 -5.58
N ILE A 848 29.29 -27.96 -5.82
CA ILE A 848 29.83 -27.08 -4.77
C ILE A 848 28.71 -26.22 -4.19
N ALA A 849 27.82 -25.70 -5.05
CA ALA A 849 26.66 -24.92 -4.62
C ALA A 849 25.71 -25.73 -3.73
N LEU A 850 25.39 -26.98 -4.09
CA LEU A 850 24.57 -27.86 -3.27
C LEU A 850 25.27 -28.22 -1.94
N ASP A 851 26.57 -28.53 -1.97
CA ASP A 851 27.34 -28.85 -0.76
C ASP A 851 27.38 -27.67 0.23
N SER A 852 27.59 -26.43 -0.25
CA SER A 852 27.72 -25.24 0.60
C SER A 852 26.36 -24.65 1.02
N MET A 853 25.38 -24.61 0.13
CA MET A 853 24.13 -23.88 0.37
C MET A 853 23.00 -24.78 0.89
N VAL A 854 22.99 -26.05 0.51
CA VAL A 854 22.02 -27.04 1.00
C VAL A 854 22.68 -27.86 2.11
N GLY A 855 23.77 -28.56 1.83
CA GLY A 855 24.55 -29.33 2.79
C GLY A 855 23.83 -30.56 3.39
N ASP A 856 24.61 -31.38 4.10
CA ASP A 856 24.16 -32.66 4.68
C ASP A 856 23.68 -32.55 6.13
N GLY A 857 23.94 -31.41 6.78
CA GLY A 857 23.58 -31.19 8.17
C GLY A 857 22.05 -31.19 8.40
N PRO A 858 21.61 -31.39 9.65
CA PRO A 858 20.20 -31.29 9.99
C PRO A 858 19.67 -29.86 9.72
N ASP A 859 18.36 -29.75 9.54
CA ASP A 859 17.68 -28.47 9.34
C ASP A 859 17.48 -27.75 10.69
N ALA A 860 18.56 -27.19 11.23
CA ALA A 860 18.61 -26.50 12.52
C ALA A 860 19.40 -25.18 12.43
N ASP A 861 19.07 -24.22 13.30
CA ASP A 861 19.73 -22.92 13.47
C ASP A 861 20.03 -22.22 12.13
N ASP A 862 21.30 -21.93 11.85
CA ASP A 862 21.77 -21.21 10.67
C ASP A 862 21.43 -21.93 9.35
N ALA A 863 21.54 -23.26 9.33
CA ALA A 863 21.27 -24.06 8.12
C ALA A 863 19.80 -23.96 7.66
N TYR A 864 18.87 -23.84 8.61
CA TYR A 864 17.46 -23.62 8.34
C TYR A 864 17.22 -22.29 7.64
N PHE A 865 17.83 -21.20 8.12
CA PHE A 865 17.65 -19.86 7.54
C PHE A 865 18.23 -19.77 6.13
N ARG A 866 19.42 -20.33 5.90
CA ARG A 866 20.05 -20.39 4.57
C ARG A 866 19.20 -21.15 3.56
N ARG A 867 18.72 -22.36 3.89
CA ARG A 867 17.87 -23.16 2.99
C ARG A 867 16.53 -22.47 2.74
N ARG A 868 15.94 -21.85 3.76
CA ARG A 868 14.70 -21.07 3.61
C ARG A 868 14.87 -19.89 2.65
N ALA A 869 16.05 -19.27 2.60
CA ALA A 869 16.34 -18.24 1.60
C ALA A 869 16.32 -18.79 0.16
N LEU A 870 16.61 -20.08 -0.06
CA LEU A 870 16.59 -20.73 -1.36
C LEU A 870 15.21 -21.30 -1.77
N ALA A 871 14.19 -21.18 -0.94
CA ALA A 871 12.89 -21.82 -1.17
C ALA A 871 12.22 -21.35 -2.48
N GLY A 872 11.88 -22.31 -3.34
CA GLY A 872 11.51 -22.12 -4.76
C GLY A 872 10.08 -21.66 -5.04
N GLY A 873 9.51 -20.77 -4.22
CA GLY A 873 8.16 -20.23 -4.43
C GLY A 873 7.91 -19.59 -5.82
N ARG A 874 6.64 -19.27 -6.10
CA ARG A 874 5.96 -19.01 -7.40
C ARG A 874 6.64 -18.19 -8.53
N ARG A 875 7.85 -17.62 -8.42
CA ARG A 875 8.42 -16.78 -9.48
C ARG A 875 9.89 -17.01 -9.88
N SER A 876 10.74 -17.59 -9.04
CA SER A 876 12.13 -17.96 -9.42
C SER A 876 12.84 -18.68 -8.28
N SER A 877 13.36 -19.89 -8.53
CA SER A 877 14.32 -20.55 -7.64
C SER A 877 15.71 -20.47 -8.25
N ALA A 878 16.74 -20.25 -7.43
CA ALA A 878 18.12 -20.38 -7.87
C ALA A 878 18.45 -21.81 -8.36
N LEU A 879 17.72 -22.82 -7.88
CA LEU A 879 17.90 -24.21 -8.29
C LEU A 879 17.19 -24.54 -9.61
N ALA A 880 16.42 -23.61 -10.18
CA ALA A 880 15.70 -23.82 -11.44
C ALA A 880 16.63 -24.18 -12.60
N SER A 881 17.85 -23.64 -12.60
CA SER A 881 18.83 -23.85 -13.68
C SER A 881 19.74 -25.07 -13.48
N ILE A 882 19.56 -25.84 -12.40
CA ILE A 882 20.33 -27.07 -12.17
C ILE A 882 19.81 -28.17 -13.10
N PRO A 883 20.68 -28.83 -13.89
CA PRO A 883 20.29 -30.02 -14.65
C PRO A 883 19.77 -31.11 -13.72
N ILE A 884 18.61 -31.70 -14.04
CA ILE A 884 17.96 -32.75 -13.21
C ILE A 884 18.95 -33.88 -12.87
N GLU A 885 19.76 -34.33 -13.81
CA GLU A 885 20.74 -35.40 -13.56
C GLU A 885 21.83 -35.00 -12.56
N ALA A 886 22.28 -33.73 -12.57
CA ALA A 886 23.26 -33.24 -11.60
C ALA A 886 22.68 -33.20 -10.19
N LEU A 887 21.41 -32.79 -10.07
CA LEU A 887 20.65 -32.80 -8.81
C LEU A 887 20.48 -34.22 -8.26
N LEU A 888 20.00 -35.15 -9.10
CA LEU A 888 19.78 -36.55 -8.72
C LEU A 888 21.09 -37.27 -8.39
N LYS A 889 22.17 -36.99 -9.12
CA LYS A 889 23.50 -37.52 -8.82
C LYS A 889 23.96 -37.07 -7.43
N TRP A 890 23.81 -35.78 -7.09
CA TRP A 890 24.16 -35.27 -5.76
C TRP A 890 23.34 -35.94 -4.66
N CYS A 891 22.03 -36.14 -4.85
CA CYS A 891 21.19 -36.84 -3.88
C CYS A 891 21.59 -38.31 -3.68
N ARG A 892 21.95 -39.03 -4.76
CA ARG A 892 22.37 -40.46 -4.69
C ARG A 892 23.72 -40.66 -4.01
N GLU A 893 24.61 -39.69 -4.07
CA GLU A 893 25.97 -39.79 -3.52
C GLU A 893 26.06 -39.49 -2.02
N GLY A 894 24.96 -39.10 -1.36
CA GLY A 894 24.95 -38.76 0.06
C GLY A 894 23.81 -39.38 0.86
N PRO A 895 23.57 -38.90 2.09
CA PRO A 895 22.51 -39.41 2.95
C PRO A 895 21.11 -39.24 2.34
N SER A 896 20.19 -40.15 2.68
CA SER A 896 18.81 -40.11 2.20
C SER A 896 18.07 -38.80 2.52
N ASP A 897 18.51 -38.04 3.53
CA ASP A 897 17.95 -36.73 3.86
C ASP A 897 18.22 -35.65 2.80
N ARG A 898 19.22 -35.81 1.92
CA ARG A 898 19.47 -34.86 0.81
C ARG A 898 18.24 -34.65 -0.06
N TRP A 899 17.49 -35.75 -0.30
CA TRP A 899 16.24 -35.71 -1.06
C TRP A 899 15.20 -34.82 -0.40
N ARG A 900 15.12 -34.84 0.94
CA ARG A 900 14.22 -34.00 1.72
C ARG A 900 14.69 -32.55 1.77
N HIS A 901 15.98 -32.31 1.91
CA HIS A 901 16.53 -30.95 1.96
C HIS A 901 16.31 -30.17 0.66
N VAL A 902 16.38 -30.83 -0.50
CA VAL A 902 16.32 -30.16 -1.81
C VAL A 902 14.92 -30.06 -2.40
N ALA A 903 14.02 -30.97 -2.03
CA ALA A 903 12.63 -30.99 -2.50
C ALA A 903 11.87 -29.66 -2.34
N PRO A 904 11.94 -28.93 -1.21
CA PRO A 904 11.26 -27.63 -1.07
C PRO A 904 11.99 -26.47 -1.77
N LEU A 905 13.19 -26.69 -2.29
CA LEU A 905 14.05 -25.64 -2.85
C LEU A 905 13.93 -25.50 -4.37
N VAL A 906 13.54 -26.56 -5.07
CA VAL A 906 13.28 -26.51 -6.52
C VAL A 906 11.98 -25.76 -6.84
N PRO A 907 11.82 -25.15 -8.03
CA PRO A 907 10.54 -24.63 -8.48
C PRO A 907 9.44 -25.69 -8.36
N ALA A 908 8.41 -25.39 -7.57
CA ALA A 908 7.34 -26.35 -7.29
C ALA A 908 6.41 -26.55 -8.50
N PHE A 909 6.08 -25.47 -9.21
CA PHE A 909 5.02 -25.45 -10.22
C PHE A 909 5.57 -25.10 -11.61
N GLU A 910 4.97 -25.65 -12.67
CA GLU A 910 5.24 -25.23 -14.05
C GLU A 910 4.69 -23.81 -14.32
N SER A 911 5.44 -23.00 -15.06
CA SER A 911 5.01 -21.67 -15.53
C SER A 911 4.04 -21.81 -16.69
N SER A 912 2.74 -21.69 -16.42
CA SER A 912 1.69 -21.53 -17.44
C SER A 912 1.08 -20.14 -17.32
N GLU A 913 1.23 -19.32 -18.36
CA GLU A 913 0.35 -18.19 -18.64
C GLU A 913 -1.04 -18.77 -19.02
N GLU A 914 -2.11 -18.11 -18.58
CA GLU A 914 -3.52 -18.45 -18.83
C GLU A 914 -4.14 -19.68 -18.11
N GLN A 915 -4.97 -19.40 -17.10
CA GLN A 915 -6.18 -20.12 -16.63
C GLN A 915 -6.21 -21.68 -16.58
N GLY A 916 -5.07 -22.38 -16.56
CA GLY A 916 -4.99 -23.84 -16.41
C GLY A 916 -4.91 -24.36 -14.97
N VAL A 917 -5.23 -25.65 -14.78
CA VAL A 917 -5.00 -26.39 -13.52
C VAL A 917 -3.49 -26.48 -13.26
N PRO A 918 -3.00 -26.13 -12.05
CA PRO A 918 -1.57 -26.14 -11.74
C PRO A 918 -0.97 -27.56 -11.82
N ARG A 919 0.30 -27.66 -12.25
CA ARG A 919 1.08 -28.92 -12.34
C ARG A 919 2.41 -28.83 -11.58
N TRP A 920 2.88 -29.96 -11.08
CA TRP A 920 4.22 -30.10 -10.47
C TRP A 920 5.31 -29.97 -11.53
N SER A 921 6.43 -29.35 -11.18
CA SER A 921 7.56 -29.23 -12.10
C SER A 921 8.24 -30.57 -12.37
N LYS A 922 8.96 -30.66 -13.50
CA LYS A 922 9.76 -31.84 -13.86
C LYS A 922 10.82 -32.21 -12.80
N GLN A 923 11.37 -31.22 -12.09
CA GLN A 923 12.33 -31.46 -11.02
C GLN A 923 11.68 -32.12 -9.81
N VAL A 924 10.49 -31.66 -9.41
CA VAL A 924 9.71 -32.27 -8.32
C VAL A 924 9.34 -33.72 -8.66
N LEU A 925 8.84 -33.97 -9.87
CA LEU A 925 8.48 -35.32 -10.32
C LEU A 925 9.69 -36.26 -10.32
N ALA A 926 10.83 -35.81 -10.86
CA ALA A 926 12.06 -36.61 -10.86
C ALA A 926 12.56 -36.95 -9.44
N LEU A 927 12.40 -36.03 -8.47
CA LEU A 927 12.74 -36.28 -7.08
C LEU A 927 11.78 -37.30 -6.45
N LEU A 928 10.47 -37.22 -6.73
CA LEU A 928 9.48 -38.17 -6.22
C LEU A 928 9.69 -39.58 -6.77
N GLU A 929 9.95 -39.70 -8.07
CA GLU A 929 10.11 -41.00 -8.76
C GLU A 929 11.39 -41.74 -8.35
N GLN A 930 12.47 -41.01 -8.05
CA GLN A 930 13.79 -41.62 -7.77
C GLN A 930 14.20 -41.60 -6.30
N SER A 931 13.46 -40.92 -5.42
CA SER A 931 13.79 -40.86 -4.01
C SER A 931 13.62 -42.22 -3.33
N PRO A 932 14.53 -42.63 -2.43
CA PRO A 932 14.31 -43.78 -1.55
C PRO A 932 13.26 -43.49 -0.45
N LEU A 933 12.79 -42.24 -0.33
CA LEU A 933 11.82 -41.77 0.67
C LEU A 933 10.69 -40.95 0.00
N PRO A 934 9.97 -41.50 -0.99
CA PRO A 934 9.07 -40.73 -1.86
C PRO A 934 7.93 -40.06 -1.07
N ILE A 935 7.41 -40.73 -0.02
CA ILE A 935 6.35 -40.18 0.81
C ILE A 935 6.80 -38.98 1.66
N GLN A 936 8.05 -38.98 2.15
CA GLN A 936 8.59 -37.86 2.94
C GLN A 936 8.93 -36.66 2.05
N VAL A 937 9.37 -36.92 0.83
CA VAL A 937 9.55 -35.87 -0.20
C VAL A 937 8.20 -35.27 -0.58
N ALA A 938 7.19 -36.12 -0.78
CA ALA A 938 5.84 -35.69 -1.11
C ALA A 938 5.20 -34.84 0.00
N GLU A 939 5.45 -35.15 1.27
CA GLU A 939 4.96 -34.36 2.40
C GLU A 939 5.46 -32.90 2.32
N LEU A 940 6.78 -32.73 2.12
CA LEU A 940 7.42 -31.41 2.04
C LEU A 940 6.96 -30.61 0.82
N VAL A 941 6.73 -31.29 -0.31
CA VAL A 941 6.23 -30.67 -1.54
C VAL A 941 4.74 -30.33 -1.41
N ALA A 942 3.94 -31.17 -0.74
CA ALA A 942 2.53 -30.92 -0.47
C ALA A 942 2.35 -29.64 0.36
N ASP A 943 3.22 -29.37 1.33
CA ASP A 943 3.18 -28.12 2.11
C ASP A 943 3.29 -26.85 1.24
N LEU A 944 3.93 -26.93 0.06
CA LEU A 944 4.06 -25.80 -0.88
C LEU A 944 2.74 -25.42 -1.56
N ILE A 945 1.73 -26.30 -1.52
CA ILE A 945 0.36 -25.99 -1.98
C ILE A 945 -0.17 -24.79 -1.19
N ILE A 946 0.12 -24.72 0.11
CA ILE A 946 -0.32 -23.62 0.98
C ILE A 946 0.62 -22.42 0.82
N PRO A 947 0.14 -21.26 0.32
CA PRO A 947 1.00 -20.10 0.16
C PRO A 947 1.39 -19.49 1.52
N THR A 948 2.65 -19.10 1.65
CA THR A 948 3.18 -18.32 2.79
C THR A 948 3.22 -16.82 2.53
N SER A 949 3.03 -16.40 1.27
CA SER A 949 2.83 -15.02 0.83
C SER A 949 1.85 -15.01 -0.34
N TRP A 950 0.90 -14.07 -0.33
CA TRP A 950 -0.18 -13.99 -1.30
C TRP A 950 -0.77 -12.58 -1.36
N SER A 951 -1.56 -12.32 -2.41
CA SER A 951 -2.42 -11.15 -2.57
C SER A 951 -3.84 -11.63 -2.86
N GLY A 952 -4.85 -11.03 -2.24
CA GLY A 952 -6.24 -11.50 -2.31
C GLY A 952 -6.52 -12.64 -1.32
N SER A 953 -7.46 -13.54 -1.64
CA SER A 953 -7.82 -14.67 -0.76
C SER A 953 -6.78 -15.79 -0.80
N ARG A 954 -6.18 -16.07 0.35
CA ARG A 954 -5.33 -17.24 0.58
C ARG A 954 -6.12 -18.53 0.40
N ALA A 955 -7.34 -18.56 0.94
CA ALA A 955 -8.23 -19.72 0.85
C ALA A 955 -8.48 -20.12 -0.61
N GLU A 956 -8.76 -19.13 -1.46
CA GLU A 956 -8.98 -19.35 -2.89
C GLU A 956 -7.72 -19.84 -3.62
N ILE A 957 -6.55 -19.33 -3.24
CA ILE A 957 -5.27 -19.81 -3.80
C ILE A 957 -5.04 -21.27 -3.45
N ILE A 958 -5.33 -21.69 -2.22
CA ILE A 958 -5.18 -23.10 -1.79
C ILE A 958 -6.18 -23.98 -2.55
N ARG A 959 -7.45 -23.55 -2.67
CA ARG A 959 -8.47 -24.30 -3.44
C ARG A 959 -8.04 -24.56 -4.88
N ARG A 960 -7.52 -23.54 -5.57
CA ARG A 960 -7.03 -23.67 -6.95
C ARG A 960 -5.85 -24.63 -7.09
N ARG A 961 -5.06 -24.81 -6.04
CA ARG A 961 -3.89 -25.69 -6.02
C ARG A 961 -4.21 -27.09 -5.49
N LEU A 962 -5.36 -27.31 -4.88
CA LEU A 962 -5.75 -28.60 -4.31
C LEU A 962 -5.67 -29.79 -5.29
N PRO A 963 -5.99 -29.64 -6.60
CA PRO A 963 -5.81 -30.72 -7.58
C PRO A 963 -4.39 -31.26 -7.70
N LEU A 964 -3.36 -30.53 -7.23
CA LEU A 964 -1.98 -31.03 -7.20
C LEU A 964 -1.80 -32.23 -6.26
N LEU A 965 -2.65 -32.39 -5.24
CA LEU A 965 -2.64 -33.58 -4.39
C LEU A 965 -3.11 -34.83 -5.14
N ASP A 966 -4.04 -34.68 -6.08
CA ASP A 966 -4.49 -35.80 -6.92
C ASP A 966 -3.35 -36.28 -7.81
N HIS A 967 -2.56 -35.35 -8.36
CA HIS A 967 -1.37 -35.68 -9.13
C HIS A 967 -0.28 -36.36 -8.27
N LEU A 968 -0.13 -35.99 -6.98
CA LEU A 968 0.77 -36.73 -6.06
C LEU A 968 0.29 -38.17 -5.84
N ALA A 969 -1.03 -38.39 -5.78
CA ALA A 969 -1.60 -39.73 -5.62
C ALA A 969 -1.31 -40.63 -6.83
N GLU A 970 -1.36 -40.06 -8.03
CA GLU A 970 -1.00 -40.78 -9.26
C GLU A 970 0.47 -41.21 -9.27
N VAL A 971 1.38 -40.33 -8.83
CA VAL A 971 2.84 -40.60 -8.83
C VAL A 971 3.25 -41.57 -7.72
N LEU A 972 2.65 -41.47 -6.53
CA LEU A 972 3.01 -42.31 -5.37
C LEU A 972 2.33 -43.68 -5.38
N GLY A 973 1.27 -43.86 -6.17
CA GLY A 973 0.48 -45.09 -6.21
C GLY A 973 -0.44 -45.27 -4.99
N THR A 974 -1.12 -46.42 -4.93
CA THR A 974 -2.21 -46.66 -3.97
C THR A 974 -1.75 -46.92 -2.53
N ASP A 975 -0.46 -47.16 -2.32
CA ASP A 975 0.09 -47.58 -1.03
C ASP A 975 0.11 -46.44 0.02
N HIS A 976 -0.10 -45.19 -0.41
CA HIS A 976 -0.03 -43.98 0.44
C HIS A 976 -1.32 -43.15 0.43
N ILE A 977 -2.46 -43.77 0.09
CA ILE A 977 -3.75 -43.08 0.01
C ILE A 977 -4.14 -42.43 1.34
N ASP A 978 -3.82 -43.06 2.47
CA ASP A 978 -4.17 -42.56 3.80
C ASP A 978 -3.43 -41.28 4.17
N GLU A 979 -2.12 -41.18 3.84
CA GLU A 979 -1.34 -39.95 4.04
C GLU A 979 -1.85 -38.81 3.16
N ILE A 980 -2.17 -39.08 1.89
CA ILE A 980 -2.70 -38.07 0.97
C ILE A 980 -4.09 -37.59 1.41
N ALA A 981 -4.94 -38.51 1.85
CA ALA A 981 -6.24 -38.16 2.43
C ALA A 981 -6.08 -37.32 3.70
N ARG A 982 -5.06 -37.61 4.52
CA ARG A 982 -4.71 -36.81 5.71
C ARG A 982 -4.27 -35.39 5.32
N TRP A 983 -3.38 -35.23 4.34
CA TRP A 983 -2.96 -33.90 3.86
C TRP A 983 -4.13 -33.13 3.25
N ARG A 984 -4.99 -33.77 2.46
CA ARG A 984 -6.21 -33.17 1.92
C ARG A 984 -7.13 -32.65 3.02
N ARG A 985 -7.37 -33.46 4.07
CA ARG A 985 -8.16 -33.03 5.24
C ARG A 985 -7.52 -31.82 5.94
N ASN A 986 -6.20 -31.84 6.16
CA ASN A 986 -5.49 -30.71 6.76
C ASN A 986 -5.62 -29.43 5.91
N MET A 987 -5.42 -29.53 4.59
CA MET A 987 -5.55 -28.38 3.68
C MET A 987 -6.99 -27.85 3.62
N MET A 988 -8.00 -28.72 3.67
CA MET A 988 -9.40 -28.31 3.79
C MET A 988 -9.66 -27.55 5.10
N GLN A 989 -9.15 -28.03 6.23
CA GLN A 989 -9.25 -27.32 7.51
C GLN A 989 -8.55 -25.96 7.46
N ILE A 990 -7.41 -25.85 6.77
CA ILE A 990 -6.71 -24.58 6.57
C ILE A 990 -7.52 -23.66 5.65
N ILE A 991 -8.12 -24.17 4.57
CA ILE A 991 -9.02 -23.39 3.72
C ILE A 991 -10.19 -22.84 4.53
N GLU A 992 -10.82 -23.67 5.35
CA GLU A 992 -11.94 -23.25 6.22
C GLU A 992 -11.48 -22.22 7.24
N ARG A 993 -10.37 -22.45 7.93
CA ARG A 993 -9.80 -21.52 8.90
C ARG A 993 -9.39 -20.19 8.28
N GLU A 994 -8.72 -20.20 7.13
CA GLU A 994 -8.28 -18.98 6.46
C GLU A 994 -9.45 -18.25 5.80
N ALA A 995 -10.44 -18.95 5.24
CA ALA A 995 -11.68 -18.33 4.78
C ALA A 995 -12.42 -17.68 5.96
N HIS A 996 -12.46 -18.35 7.12
CA HIS A 996 -13.04 -17.79 8.34
C HIS A 996 -12.21 -16.64 8.90
N ARG A 997 -10.87 -16.69 8.83
CA ARG A 997 -9.99 -15.59 9.24
C ARG A 997 -10.10 -14.40 8.29
N GLU A 998 -10.13 -14.61 6.98
CA GLU A 998 -10.35 -13.57 5.97
C GLU A 998 -11.73 -12.94 6.18
N LEU A 999 -12.73 -13.75 6.50
CA LEU A 999 -14.04 -13.29 6.92
C LEU A 999 -13.96 -12.51 8.25
N ILE A 1000 -13.15 -12.94 9.23
CA ILE A 1000 -12.94 -12.21 10.49
C ILE A 1000 -12.14 -10.92 10.30
N GLU A 1001 -11.13 -10.88 9.42
CA GLU A 1001 -10.35 -9.67 9.13
C GLU A 1001 -11.18 -8.67 8.33
N TYR A 1002 -12.02 -9.17 7.42
CA TYR A 1002 -13.10 -8.40 6.82
C TYR A 1002 -14.04 -7.88 7.93
N GLN A 1003 -14.48 -8.76 8.83
CA GLN A 1003 -15.32 -8.40 9.98
C GLN A 1003 -14.62 -7.51 11.03
N ALA A 1004 -13.28 -7.50 11.15
CA ALA A 1004 -12.53 -6.73 12.14
C ALA A 1004 -12.09 -5.36 11.59
N ARG A 1005 -12.11 -5.25 10.26
CA ARG A 1005 -12.24 -3.98 9.57
C ARG A 1005 -13.63 -3.37 9.79
N ASP A 1006 -14.61 -4.22 10.12
CA ASP A 1006 -16.00 -3.89 10.38
C ASP A 1006 -16.41 -3.99 11.89
N GLU A 1007 -15.52 -4.41 12.82
CA GLU A 1007 -15.71 -4.44 14.29
C GLU A 1007 -14.93 -3.28 14.90
#